data_AF-A0A924WIY4-F1
#
_entry.id   AF-A0A924WIY4-F1
#
_cell.length_a   1.000
_cell.length_b   1.000
_cell.length_c   1.000
_cell.angle_alpha   90.00
_cell.angle_beta   90.00
_cell.angle_gamma   90.00
#
_symmetry.space_group_name_H-M   'P 1'
#
loop_
_entity.id
_entity.type
_entity.pdbx_description
1 polymer ?
#
loop_
_entity_poly.entity_id
_entity_poly.type
_entity_poly.pdbx_seq_one_letter_code
_entity_poly.pdbx_strand_id
1 'polypeptide(L)'
;MNNNLKFTFRTLWRSRLFTFLNIIGLSVGLAAAWVVFQIVDFEFSYDAAHPNRDRAYRVASWHASDGKESGNGGIPLPLVHAASEIPGVELSVPVFDRYYTNVTVPGWGGGNPRVFEEEIRQIVETDGGYFQLTRYDWLAGNPVTALNAPGQVVLTKSRASRYYPGLSPEQIMGQTLYYNDTMQTTVTGVVADLGYPSVFEAKEMRSFSKPISTEKRRWVGVSSNNQLYLLLDPKADVSRVLEQINRVSDENSRELLAKNKTTRRHVLQSLHAVHFDSDFGSHIRAANPKVLYGLMAVGAFLLLLAVINYINLATAQLPQRTREIGVRKTLGGQKGSIIAQFLGETAIVTIAALGLAGLLATWFLNNFQELIPTDKSLLEFISLGSTLGFSAALVVVVSLLSGVYPGWLMARFQPVQLIRGGLTKGSKGGVRLRQGLIVFQFVVSQLLLVVALVVGRQMQFLMRQDLGFDREAIVLIDIPYKILQKPEMEKRHFTLADELKKLPEVASISIGEQIFSDSWNTNSYAAVNEKGVQAEHDVSKRIVDTAALGLYKIPLLAGRNLLPSDTAREVIINETAVETFGLGSPQAAIGQFLKENQGNTYPIVGVVSDFQMLSSHQKIESIALFCENETQSTLSIKMAGSDPKTWEQGFRKMDLEWQKLYPGVPFKYKFYDEVLAEMYAGDRKMSSLANGTMGIALLISCLGLFGMSMFTILRRTKEIGIRKVLGASVAGITGLLAKDFLALVFVAIVIASPIAYYLMQHWLADFAYRIDLQGWMFVAAALAAVIIALLTVAIQSVRAALADPVKSLRSE
;
A
#
# COMPACT_ATOMS: atom_id res chain seq x y z
N MET A 1 -21.63 29.74 33.48
CA MET A 1 -20.56 29.01 32.73
C MET A 1 -19.14 29.38 33.18
N ASN A 2 -18.78 30.66 33.39
CA ASN A 2 -17.40 31.05 33.74
C ASN A 2 -16.80 30.46 35.03
N ASN A 3 -17.61 30.19 36.08
CA ASN A 3 -17.10 29.56 37.30
C ASN A 3 -16.77 28.06 37.14
N ASN A 4 -17.47 27.34 36.26
CA ASN A 4 -17.25 25.90 36.05
C ASN A 4 -15.97 25.65 35.25
N LEU A 5 -15.67 26.49 34.24
CA LEU A 5 -14.43 26.39 33.46
C LEU A 5 -13.18 26.66 34.30
N LYS A 6 -13.16 27.74 35.09
CA LYS A 6 -12.06 28.05 36.02
C LYS A 6 -11.85 26.92 37.03
N PHE A 7 -12.94 26.34 37.53
CA PHE A 7 -12.89 25.21 38.46
C PHE A 7 -12.25 23.96 37.80
N THR A 8 -12.68 23.62 36.59
CA THR A 8 -12.14 22.51 35.81
C THR A 8 -10.64 22.66 35.56
N PHE A 9 -10.17 23.81 35.09
CA PHE A 9 -8.75 24.04 34.84
C PHE A 9 -7.90 23.88 36.10
N ARG A 10 -8.38 24.42 37.24
CA ARG A 10 -7.67 24.28 38.52
C ARG A 10 -7.57 22.82 38.97
N THR A 11 -8.61 22.04 38.70
CA THR A 11 -8.66 20.60 39.02
C THR A 11 -7.70 19.79 38.14
N LEU A 12 -7.67 20.06 36.84
CA LEU A 12 -6.74 19.43 35.89
C LEU A 12 -5.28 19.77 36.20
N TRP A 13 -5.01 21.02 36.61
CA TRP A 13 -3.66 21.44 37.02
C TRP A 13 -3.18 20.77 38.31
N ARG A 14 -4.07 20.64 39.30
CA ARG A 14 -3.77 19.91 40.54
C ARG A 14 -3.43 18.43 40.28
N SER A 15 -3.97 17.86 39.19
CA SER A 15 -3.73 16.49 38.74
C SER A 15 -2.82 16.41 37.49
N ARG A 16 -1.92 17.38 37.31
CA ARG A 16 -1.11 17.58 36.07
C ARG A 16 -0.46 16.32 35.48
N LEU A 17 0.08 15.42 36.32
CA LEU A 17 0.69 14.18 35.83
C LEU A 17 -0.34 13.30 35.12
N PHE A 18 -1.48 13.04 35.76
CA PHE A 18 -2.53 12.23 35.14
C PHE A 18 -3.18 12.92 33.95
N THR A 19 -3.37 14.24 34.01
CA THR A 19 -3.85 15.03 32.87
C THR A 19 -2.89 14.87 31.69
N PHE A 20 -1.58 14.99 31.91
CA PHE A 20 -0.56 14.80 30.89
C PHE A 20 -0.57 13.38 30.29
N LEU A 21 -0.63 12.34 31.14
CA LEU A 21 -0.70 10.95 30.68
C LEU A 21 -1.97 10.66 29.87
N ASN A 22 -3.11 11.23 30.28
CA ASN A 22 -4.36 11.13 29.55
C ASN A 22 -4.30 11.86 28.20
N ILE A 23 -3.69 13.04 28.15
CA ILE A 23 -3.51 13.80 26.90
C ILE A 23 -2.65 13.00 25.93
N ILE A 24 -1.50 12.46 26.36
CA ILE A 24 -0.62 11.64 25.50
C ILE A 24 -1.33 10.35 25.06
N GLY A 25 -1.95 9.63 25.99
CA GLY A 25 -2.62 8.38 25.66
C GLY A 25 -3.76 8.57 24.66
N LEU A 26 -4.58 9.60 24.84
CA LEU A 26 -5.65 9.96 23.90
C LEU A 26 -5.11 10.52 22.59
N SER A 27 -4.04 11.34 22.61
CA SER A 27 -3.54 11.97 21.40
C SER A 27 -3.02 10.95 20.40
N VAL A 28 -2.41 9.86 20.86
CA VAL A 28 -1.91 8.80 19.98
C VAL A 28 -3.08 8.04 19.32
N GLY A 29 -4.10 7.65 20.09
CA GLY A 29 -5.28 6.97 19.53
C GLY A 29 -6.10 7.87 18.59
N LEU A 30 -6.24 9.15 18.96
CA LEU A 30 -6.88 10.17 18.12
C LEU A 30 -6.08 10.44 16.83
N ALA A 31 -4.75 10.49 16.91
CA ALA A 31 -3.90 10.70 15.74
C ALA A 31 -4.03 9.53 14.75
N ALA A 32 -4.04 8.29 15.25
CA ALA A 32 -4.26 7.11 14.42
C ALA A 32 -5.64 7.16 13.74
N ALA A 33 -6.71 7.44 14.48
CA ALA A 33 -8.05 7.58 13.91
C ALA A 33 -8.14 8.73 12.87
N TRP A 34 -7.42 9.84 13.11
CA TRP A 34 -7.35 10.96 12.19
C TRP A 34 -6.65 10.57 10.89
N VAL A 35 -5.46 9.97 10.96
CA VAL A 35 -4.71 9.54 9.75
C VAL A 35 -5.54 8.55 8.94
N VAL A 36 -6.14 7.55 9.59
CA VAL A 36 -7.02 6.58 8.93
C VAL A 36 -8.21 7.28 8.27
N PHE A 37 -8.85 8.22 8.96
CA PHE A 37 -9.93 9.01 8.38
C PHE A 37 -9.48 9.77 7.14
N GLN A 38 -8.32 10.43 7.14
CA GLN A 38 -7.85 11.19 5.97
C GLN A 38 -7.58 10.29 4.77
N ILE A 39 -7.00 9.11 4.98
CA ILE A 39 -6.78 8.12 3.90
C ILE A 39 -8.13 7.64 3.36
N VAL A 40 -9.06 7.26 4.23
CA VAL A 40 -10.38 6.76 3.84
C VAL A 40 -11.20 7.86 3.16
N ASP A 41 -11.25 9.08 3.71
CA ASP A 41 -11.94 10.23 3.12
C ASP A 41 -11.39 10.53 1.73
N PHE A 42 -10.07 10.51 1.56
CA PHE A 42 -9.43 10.68 0.25
C PHE A 42 -9.85 9.59 -0.75
N GLU A 43 -9.76 8.31 -0.37
CA GLU A 43 -10.09 7.19 -1.28
C GLU A 43 -11.58 7.14 -1.64
N PHE A 44 -12.48 7.44 -0.68
CA PHE A 44 -13.92 7.53 -0.92
C PHE A 44 -14.37 8.85 -1.56
N SER A 45 -13.50 9.87 -1.61
CA SER A 45 -13.79 11.14 -2.28
C SER A 45 -13.57 11.10 -3.80
N TYR A 46 -12.99 10.00 -4.33
CA TYR A 46 -12.76 9.85 -5.77
C TYR A 46 -14.07 10.00 -6.56
N ASP A 47 -14.07 10.97 -7.47
CA ASP A 47 -15.21 11.34 -8.33
C ASP A 47 -16.50 11.68 -7.57
N ALA A 48 -16.45 11.84 -6.25
CA ALA A 48 -17.61 12.19 -5.44
C ALA A 48 -18.14 13.57 -5.80
N ALA A 49 -17.25 14.52 -6.14
CA ALA A 49 -17.60 15.86 -6.59
C ALA A 49 -17.85 15.96 -8.11
N HIS A 50 -17.78 14.85 -8.85
CA HIS A 50 -17.92 14.86 -10.30
C HIS A 50 -19.38 15.16 -10.71
N PRO A 51 -19.66 16.18 -11.54
CA PRO A 51 -21.03 16.66 -11.82
C PRO A 51 -21.97 15.60 -12.40
N ASN A 52 -21.43 14.70 -13.23
CA ASN A 52 -22.18 13.68 -13.95
C ASN A 52 -22.06 12.27 -13.36
N ARG A 53 -21.54 12.12 -12.13
CA ARG A 53 -21.11 10.82 -11.57
C ARG A 53 -22.18 9.72 -11.61
N ASP A 54 -23.45 10.08 -11.44
CA ASP A 54 -24.54 9.10 -11.31
C ASP A 54 -24.99 8.51 -12.67
N ARG A 55 -24.55 9.12 -13.77
CA ARG A 55 -24.91 8.72 -15.16
C ARG A 55 -23.71 8.51 -16.08
N ALA A 56 -22.49 8.67 -15.55
CA ALA A 56 -21.25 8.41 -16.26
C ALA A 56 -20.79 6.97 -15.99
N TYR A 57 -20.50 6.23 -17.06
CA TYR A 57 -20.11 4.83 -16.99
C TYR A 57 -18.85 4.58 -17.83
N ARG A 58 -17.93 3.76 -17.32
CA ARG A 58 -16.84 3.17 -18.10
C ARG A 58 -17.31 1.86 -18.72
N VAL A 59 -17.04 1.66 -20.01
CA VAL A 59 -17.22 0.36 -20.67
C VAL A 59 -15.97 -0.47 -20.44
N ALA A 60 -16.12 -1.64 -19.84
CA ALA A 60 -15.01 -2.57 -19.59
C ALA A 60 -15.32 -3.96 -20.17
N SER A 61 -14.27 -4.72 -20.52
CA SER A 61 -14.37 -6.03 -21.17
C SER A 61 -14.04 -7.16 -20.18
N TRP A 62 -14.91 -8.17 -20.09
CA TRP A 62 -14.61 -9.48 -19.49
C TRP A 62 -14.29 -10.48 -20.58
N HIS A 63 -13.20 -11.20 -20.41
CA HIS A 63 -12.79 -12.30 -21.28
C HIS A 63 -12.91 -13.61 -20.53
N ALA A 64 -13.35 -14.66 -21.22
CA ALA A 64 -13.27 -16.03 -20.72
C ALA A 64 -12.56 -16.91 -21.76
N SER A 65 -11.53 -17.63 -21.31
CA SER A 65 -10.77 -18.59 -22.11
C SER A 65 -10.49 -19.83 -21.26
N ASP A 66 -10.85 -21.01 -21.76
CA ASP A 66 -10.64 -22.31 -21.08
C ASP A 66 -11.04 -22.34 -19.59
N GLY A 67 -12.17 -21.70 -19.25
CA GLY A 67 -12.73 -21.68 -17.89
C GLY A 67 -12.06 -20.68 -16.94
N LYS A 68 -11.02 -19.97 -17.37
CA LYS A 68 -10.45 -18.82 -16.66
C LYS A 68 -11.11 -17.54 -17.18
N GLU A 69 -11.61 -16.72 -16.27
CA GLU A 69 -12.11 -15.39 -16.61
C GLU A 69 -11.07 -14.33 -16.23
N SER A 70 -10.93 -13.27 -17.05
CA SER A 70 -10.12 -12.09 -16.72
C SER A 70 -10.80 -10.80 -17.22
N GLY A 71 -10.79 -9.75 -16.41
CA GLY A 71 -11.28 -8.42 -16.79
C GLY A 71 -10.19 -7.54 -17.43
N ASN A 72 -10.62 -6.60 -18.27
CA ASN A 72 -9.79 -5.59 -18.91
C ASN A 72 -10.58 -4.29 -19.03
N GLY A 73 -10.03 -3.17 -18.55
CA GLY A 73 -10.71 -1.86 -18.59
C GLY A 73 -10.79 -1.22 -19.97
N GLY A 74 -10.20 -1.88 -20.98
CA GLY A 74 -10.20 -1.44 -22.36
C GLY A 74 -11.38 -1.93 -23.19
N ILE A 75 -11.49 -1.36 -24.37
CA ILE A 75 -12.45 -1.75 -25.41
C ILE A 75 -11.78 -1.99 -26.76
N PRO A 76 -12.43 -2.73 -27.69
CA PRO A 76 -12.05 -2.71 -29.09
C PRO A 76 -12.36 -1.33 -29.69
N LEU A 77 -11.39 -0.71 -30.37
CA LEU A 77 -11.50 0.67 -30.89
C LEU A 77 -12.79 0.99 -31.68
N PRO A 78 -13.31 0.10 -32.56
CA PRO A 78 -14.56 0.35 -33.27
C PRO A 78 -15.78 0.60 -32.36
N LEU A 79 -15.73 0.14 -31.12
CA LEU A 79 -16.83 0.29 -30.16
C LEU A 79 -17.08 1.75 -29.77
N VAL A 80 -16.08 2.65 -29.88
CA VAL A 80 -16.28 4.08 -29.60
C VAL A 80 -17.39 4.67 -30.47
N HIS A 81 -17.34 4.40 -31.78
CA HIS A 81 -18.34 4.90 -32.71
C HIS A 81 -19.66 4.13 -32.59
N ALA A 82 -19.60 2.80 -32.52
CA ALA A 82 -20.80 1.99 -32.36
C ALA A 82 -21.61 2.34 -31.11
N ALA A 83 -20.95 2.61 -29.98
CA ALA A 83 -21.61 3.02 -28.74
C ALA A 83 -22.28 4.40 -28.86
N SER A 84 -21.72 5.30 -29.67
CA SER A 84 -22.32 6.64 -29.90
C SER A 84 -23.66 6.60 -30.64
N GLU A 85 -23.94 5.53 -31.38
CA GLU A 85 -25.20 5.34 -32.12
C GLU A 85 -26.28 4.61 -31.30
N ILE A 86 -25.95 4.17 -30.08
CA ILE A 86 -26.87 3.41 -29.23
C ILE A 86 -27.88 4.37 -28.58
N PRO A 87 -29.21 4.11 -28.73
CA PRO A 87 -30.23 4.92 -28.06
C PRO A 87 -30.04 4.93 -26.54
N GLY A 88 -30.00 6.13 -25.94
CA GLY A 88 -29.78 6.33 -24.51
C GLY A 88 -28.35 6.71 -24.14
N VAL A 89 -27.40 6.69 -25.09
CA VAL A 89 -26.06 7.27 -24.94
C VAL A 89 -26.11 8.74 -25.35
N GLU A 90 -25.84 9.64 -24.42
CA GLU A 90 -25.77 11.10 -24.64
C GLU A 90 -24.39 11.49 -25.20
N LEU A 91 -23.31 10.93 -24.61
CA LEU A 91 -21.94 11.12 -25.08
C LEU A 91 -21.18 9.80 -25.05
N SER A 92 -20.33 9.59 -26.07
CA SER A 92 -19.36 8.51 -26.15
C SER A 92 -17.97 9.13 -26.23
N VAL A 93 -17.18 8.98 -25.16
CA VAL A 93 -15.92 9.71 -24.97
C VAL A 93 -14.75 8.71 -24.90
N PRO A 94 -13.90 8.64 -25.94
CA PRO A 94 -12.68 7.85 -25.89
C PRO A 94 -11.67 8.51 -24.94
N VAL A 95 -11.11 7.74 -24.01
CA VAL A 95 -10.01 8.19 -23.14
C VAL A 95 -8.86 7.23 -23.35
N PHE A 96 -7.97 7.61 -24.25
CA PHE A 96 -6.89 6.72 -24.67
C PHE A 96 -5.57 7.12 -24.02
N ASP A 97 -5.12 6.35 -23.05
CA ASP A 97 -3.83 6.55 -22.42
C ASP A 97 -2.70 6.39 -23.44
N ARG A 98 -1.77 7.33 -23.43
CA ARG A 98 -0.61 7.35 -24.33
C ARG A 98 0.67 7.68 -23.57
N TYR A 99 1.73 6.98 -23.95
CA TYR A 99 3.06 7.14 -23.38
C TYR A 99 4.03 7.72 -24.41
N TYR A 100 4.52 8.91 -24.13
CA TYR A 100 5.52 9.61 -24.95
C TYR A 100 6.87 9.58 -24.24
N THR A 101 7.93 9.43 -25.02
CA THR A 101 9.30 9.32 -24.52
C THR A 101 9.88 10.68 -24.19
N ASN A 102 9.58 11.66 -25.03
CA ASN A 102 9.90 13.05 -24.74
C ASN A 102 8.77 13.98 -25.18
N VAL A 103 8.73 15.14 -24.55
CA VAL A 103 8.03 16.32 -25.04
C VAL A 103 9.04 17.44 -25.14
N THR A 104 9.18 17.99 -26.33
CA THR A 104 10.08 19.11 -26.62
C THR A 104 9.25 20.39 -26.73
N VAL A 105 9.55 21.33 -25.84
CA VAL A 105 9.02 22.70 -25.86
C VAL A 105 10.03 23.57 -26.62
N PRO A 106 9.67 24.15 -27.77
CA PRO A 106 10.51 25.12 -28.46
C PRO A 106 10.84 26.29 -27.54
N GLY A 107 12.09 26.75 -27.57
CA GLY A 107 12.52 27.84 -26.72
C GLY A 107 11.75 29.13 -27.01
N TRP A 108 11.19 29.73 -25.97
CA TRP A 108 10.43 30.97 -26.09
C TRP A 108 11.38 32.18 -26.13
N GLY A 109 11.11 33.15 -27.01
CA GLY A 109 11.89 34.40 -27.09
C GLY A 109 13.36 34.24 -27.50
N GLY A 110 13.72 33.15 -28.20
CA GLY A 110 15.10 32.85 -28.59
C GLY A 110 15.90 32.06 -27.54
N GLY A 111 15.25 31.55 -26.49
CA GLY A 111 15.86 30.59 -25.57
C GLY A 111 16.13 29.22 -26.21
N ASN A 112 16.91 28.37 -25.53
CA ASN A 112 17.13 26.99 -25.97
C ASN A 112 15.84 26.15 -25.83
N PRO A 113 15.58 25.19 -26.74
CA PRO A 113 14.50 24.23 -26.59
C PRO A 113 14.68 23.43 -25.30
N ARG A 114 13.56 23.14 -24.63
CA ARG A 114 13.53 22.32 -23.42
C ARG A 114 12.96 20.96 -23.76
N VAL A 115 13.76 19.93 -23.56
CA VAL A 115 13.35 18.54 -23.75
C VAL A 115 13.02 17.96 -22.39
N PHE A 116 11.83 17.39 -22.26
CA PHE A 116 11.39 16.67 -21.08
C PHE A 116 11.43 15.17 -21.40
N GLU A 117 12.49 14.48 -20.97
CA GLU A 117 12.81 13.08 -21.34
C GLU A 117 12.35 12.02 -20.32
N GLU A 118 11.80 12.45 -19.19
CA GLU A 118 11.26 11.54 -18.17
C GLU A 118 9.83 11.15 -18.54
N GLU A 119 9.51 9.84 -18.53
CA GLU A 119 8.18 9.26 -18.82
C GLU A 119 7.04 10.22 -18.48
N ILE A 120 6.60 10.99 -19.47
CA ILE A 120 5.54 11.95 -19.26
C ILE A 120 4.24 11.16 -19.28
N ARG A 121 3.85 10.71 -18.10
CA ARG A 121 2.58 10.03 -17.84
C ARG A 121 1.43 11.06 -17.82
N GLN A 122 0.21 10.54 -17.73
CA GLN A 122 -1.03 11.34 -17.68
C GLN A 122 -1.29 12.13 -18.98
N ILE A 123 -0.99 11.51 -20.14
CA ILE A 123 -1.35 12.04 -21.45
C ILE A 123 -2.44 11.15 -22.04
N VAL A 124 -3.56 11.76 -22.41
CA VAL A 124 -4.67 11.06 -23.05
C VAL A 124 -4.92 11.62 -24.45
N GLU A 125 -5.22 10.73 -25.40
CA GLU A 125 -5.87 11.08 -26.65
C GLU A 125 -7.39 10.98 -26.45
N THR A 126 -8.10 12.06 -26.75
CA THR A 126 -9.55 12.18 -26.56
C THR A 126 -10.14 13.21 -27.53
N ASP A 127 -11.43 13.47 -27.43
CA ASP A 127 -12.14 14.48 -28.21
C ASP A 127 -12.77 15.57 -27.31
N GLY A 128 -13.50 16.51 -27.93
CA GLY A 128 -14.17 17.59 -27.19
C GLY A 128 -15.24 17.10 -26.19
N GLY A 129 -15.74 15.87 -26.33
CA GLY A 129 -16.68 15.25 -25.40
C GLY A 129 -16.09 15.07 -24.00
N TYR A 130 -14.76 14.96 -23.88
CA TYR A 130 -14.06 14.89 -22.59
C TYR A 130 -14.41 16.04 -21.65
N PHE A 131 -14.46 17.27 -22.17
CA PHE A 131 -14.77 18.46 -21.37
C PHE A 131 -16.26 18.64 -21.08
N GLN A 132 -17.11 17.86 -21.74
CA GLN A 132 -18.55 17.77 -21.44
C GLN A 132 -18.83 16.69 -20.40
N LEU A 133 -18.11 15.57 -20.48
CA LEU A 133 -18.14 14.51 -19.48
C LEU A 133 -17.62 15.04 -18.13
N THR A 134 -16.41 15.60 -18.14
CA THR A 134 -15.71 16.11 -16.96
C THR A 134 -15.58 17.62 -17.06
N ARG A 135 -16.21 18.35 -16.14
CA ARG A 135 -16.19 19.81 -16.15
C ARG A 135 -14.87 20.35 -15.61
N TYR A 136 -14.08 20.97 -16.49
CA TYR A 136 -12.88 21.72 -16.14
C TYR A 136 -13.13 23.23 -16.14
N ASP A 137 -12.44 23.96 -15.27
CA ASP A 137 -12.41 25.42 -15.29
C ASP A 137 -11.38 25.90 -16.32
N TRP A 138 -11.84 26.64 -17.32
CA TRP A 138 -11.00 27.14 -18.41
C TRP A 138 -10.25 28.40 -17.97
N LEU A 139 -8.92 28.38 -18.08
CA LEU A 139 -8.07 29.55 -17.86
C LEU A 139 -7.80 30.28 -19.17
N ALA A 140 -7.64 29.54 -20.27
CA ALA A 140 -7.53 30.08 -21.62
C ALA A 140 -8.04 29.06 -22.67
N GLY A 141 -8.62 29.54 -23.78
CA GLY A 141 -9.17 28.70 -24.84
C GLY A 141 -10.69 28.48 -24.75
N ASN A 142 -11.23 27.61 -25.60
CA ASN A 142 -12.66 27.31 -25.67
C ASN A 142 -12.93 25.79 -25.74
N PRO A 143 -13.76 25.21 -24.85
CA PRO A 143 -14.02 23.78 -24.80
C PRO A 143 -14.55 23.16 -26.09
N VAL A 144 -15.32 23.93 -26.87
CA VAL A 144 -15.94 23.42 -28.10
C VAL A 144 -14.93 23.26 -29.23
N THR A 145 -13.92 24.14 -29.29
CA THR A 145 -12.95 24.18 -30.39
C THR A 145 -11.58 23.64 -30.02
N ALA A 146 -11.33 23.32 -28.75
CA ALA A 146 -9.99 23.01 -28.28
C ALA A 146 -9.44 21.66 -28.79
N LEU A 147 -10.29 20.68 -29.10
CA LEU A 147 -9.89 19.35 -29.60
C LEU A 147 -10.65 18.93 -30.87
N ASN A 148 -11.07 19.90 -31.70
CA ASN A 148 -11.88 19.65 -32.88
C ASN A 148 -11.07 19.32 -34.15
N ALA A 149 -9.74 19.44 -34.11
CA ALA A 149 -8.86 19.18 -35.24
C ALA A 149 -7.61 18.38 -34.83
N PRO A 150 -6.97 17.64 -35.75
CA PRO A 150 -5.72 16.93 -35.49
C PRO A 150 -4.61 17.85 -34.97
N GLY A 151 -3.74 17.31 -34.12
CA GLY A 151 -2.56 18.04 -33.64
C GLY A 151 -2.88 19.13 -32.61
N GLN A 152 -3.99 19.04 -31.89
CA GLN A 152 -4.35 19.98 -30.84
C GLN A 152 -4.10 19.37 -29.46
N VAL A 153 -3.79 20.21 -28.47
CA VAL A 153 -3.60 19.79 -27.08
C VAL A 153 -4.12 20.83 -26.10
N VAL A 154 -4.79 20.35 -25.06
CA VAL A 154 -5.18 21.12 -23.88
C VAL A 154 -4.31 20.70 -22.70
N LEU A 155 -3.75 21.68 -22.01
CA LEU A 155 -2.88 21.46 -20.85
C LEU A 155 -3.61 21.82 -19.55
N THR A 156 -3.36 21.05 -18.50
CA THR A 156 -3.67 21.49 -17.13
C THR A 156 -2.70 22.60 -16.69
N LYS A 157 -3.11 23.46 -15.75
CA LYS A 157 -2.29 24.55 -15.21
C LYS A 157 -0.96 24.05 -14.67
N SER A 158 -0.94 22.94 -13.94
CA SER A 158 0.29 22.34 -13.42
C SER A 158 1.25 21.93 -14.54
N ARG A 159 0.75 21.32 -15.62
CA ARG A 159 1.57 20.93 -16.78
C ARG A 159 2.04 22.12 -17.60
N ALA A 160 1.15 23.07 -17.86
CA ALA A 160 1.47 24.33 -18.53
C ALA A 160 2.58 25.08 -17.79
N SER A 161 2.52 25.14 -16.45
CA SER A 161 3.53 25.79 -15.60
C SER A 161 4.88 25.06 -15.63
N ARG A 162 4.89 23.73 -15.78
CA ARG A 162 6.12 22.94 -15.95
C ARG A 162 6.80 23.22 -17.30
N TYR A 163 6.01 23.29 -18.37
CA TYR A 163 6.52 23.52 -19.73
C TYR A 163 6.92 24.98 -19.97
N TYR A 164 6.13 25.92 -19.47
CA TYR A 164 6.27 27.35 -19.72
C TYR A 164 6.33 28.13 -18.39
N PRO A 165 7.37 27.93 -17.55
CA PRO A 165 7.44 28.59 -16.27
C PRO A 165 7.51 30.12 -16.44
N GLY A 166 6.62 30.83 -15.75
CA GLY A 166 6.54 32.29 -15.76
C GLY A 166 5.64 32.89 -16.85
N LEU A 167 5.08 32.10 -17.77
CA LEU A 167 4.09 32.58 -18.75
C LEU A 167 2.66 32.45 -18.21
N SER A 168 1.79 33.40 -18.57
CA SER A 168 0.35 33.30 -18.27
C SER A 168 -0.34 32.29 -19.20
N PRO A 169 -1.47 31.68 -18.80
CA PRO A 169 -2.24 30.75 -19.64
C PRO A 169 -2.55 31.29 -21.04
N GLU A 170 -2.82 32.60 -21.16
CA GLU A 170 -3.12 33.27 -22.43
C GLU A 170 -1.91 33.37 -23.34
N GLN A 171 -0.70 33.54 -22.78
CA GLN A 171 0.56 33.59 -23.54
C GLN A 171 1.00 32.23 -24.09
N ILE A 172 0.53 31.14 -23.46
CA ILE A 172 0.82 29.75 -23.85
C ILE A 172 -0.03 29.32 -25.06
N MET A 173 -1.16 29.97 -25.30
CA MET A 173 -2.04 29.67 -26.42
C MET A 173 -1.31 29.79 -27.77
N GLY A 174 -1.52 28.82 -28.66
CA GLY A 174 -0.90 28.76 -29.99
C GLY A 174 0.55 28.30 -30.00
N GLN A 175 1.17 28.07 -28.84
CA GLN A 175 2.51 27.50 -28.77
C GLN A 175 2.54 26.06 -29.28
N THR A 176 3.69 25.65 -29.83
CA THR A 176 3.87 24.30 -30.38
C THR A 176 4.58 23.40 -29.38
N LEU A 177 4.18 22.13 -29.33
CA LEU A 177 4.88 21.05 -28.62
C LEU A 177 5.20 19.92 -29.60
N TYR A 178 6.36 19.28 -29.43
CA TYR A 178 6.77 18.12 -30.21
C TYR A 178 6.84 16.89 -29.32
N TYR A 179 6.03 15.87 -29.62
CA TYR A 179 6.09 14.58 -28.94
C TYR A 179 6.93 13.59 -29.73
N ASN A 180 7.82 12.85 -29.05
CA ASN A 180 8.79 11.94 -29.69
C ASN A 180 9.50 12.61 -30.89
N ASP A 181 9.83 13.90 -30.72
CA ASP A 181 10.50 14.79 -31.69
C ASP A 181 9.80 15.06 -33.03
N THR A 182 8.76 14.30 -33.38
CA THR A 182 8.18 14.27 -34.74
C THR A 182 6.70 14.66 -34.75
N MET A 183 5.98 14.43 -33.65
CA MET A 183 4.55 14.70 -33.60
C MET A 183 4.32 16.14 -33.12
N GLN A 184 4.19 17.04 -34.08
CA GLN A 184 3.85 18.43 -33.80
C GLN A 184 2.41 18.57 -33.29
N THR A 185 2.23 19.38 -32.26
CA THR A 185 0.92 19.76 -31.72
C THR A 185 0.90 21.22 -31.31
N THR A 186 -0.28 21.81 -31.27
CA THR A 186 -0.51 23.21 -30.89
C THR A 186 -1.37 23.28 -29.64
N VAL A 187 -0.94 24.09 -28.67
CA VAL A 187 -1.70 24.34 -27.45
C VAL A 187 -2.93 25.20 -27.77
N THR A 188 -4.11 24.61 -27.60
CA THR A 188 -5.42 25.21 -27.93
C THR A 188 -6.27 25.48 -26.70
N GLY A 189 -5.77 25.14 -25.51
CA GLY A 189 -6.43 25.42 -24.25
C GLY A 189 -5.54 25.20 -23.04
N VAL A 190 -5.82 25.94 -21.98
CA VAL A 190 -5.26 25.71 -20.65
C VAL A 190 -6.41 25.68 -19.64
N VAL A 191 -6.50 24.60 -18.88
CA VAL A 191 -7.53 24.39 -17.85
C VAL A 191 -6.93 24.30 -16.46
N ALA A 192 -7.67 24.65 -15.42
CA ALA A 192 -7.25 24.41 -14.04
C ALA A 192 -7.12 22.90 -13.78
N ASP A 193 -6.23 22.52 -12.87
CA ASP A 193 -6.23 21.15 -12.33
C ASP A 193 -7.56 20.87 -11.59
N LEU A 194 -8.05 19.63 -11.64
CA LEU A 194 -9.23 19.24 -10.88
C LEU A 194 -8.97 19.43 -9.38
N GLY A 195 -9.90 20.12 -8.70
CA GLY A 195 -9.84 20.40 -7.26
C GLY A 195 -10.30 19.25 -6.37
N TYR A 196 -10.52 18.07 -6.93
CA TYR A 196 -10.95 16.86 -6.22
C TYR A 196 -10.24 15.63 -6.80
N PRO A 197 -10.07 14.54 -6.02
CA PRO A 197 -9.54 13.28 -6.52
C PRO A 197 -10.48 12.67 -7.56
N SER A 198 -9.94 12.20 -8.68
CA SER A 198 -10.71 11.69 -9.81
C SER A 198 -9.90 10.67 -10.58
N VAL A 199 -10.57 9.68 -11.16
CA VAL A 199 -9.93 8.74 -12.11
C VAL A 199 -9.44 9.43 -13.39
N PHE A 200 -9.90 10.66 -13.66
CA PHE A 200 -9.45 11.51 -14.76
C PHE A 200 -8.17 12.26 -14.40
N GLU A 201 -7.05 11.53 -14.35
CA GLU A 201 -5.75 12.07 -13.94
C GLU A 201 -5.00 12.83 -15.03
N ALA A 202 -5.55 12.90 -16.24
CA ALA A 202 -4.91 13.49 -17.41
C ALA A 202 -4.42 14.93 -17.14
N LYS A 203 -3.17 15.17 -17.52
CA LYS A 203 -2.52 16.49 -17.49
C LYS A 203 -2.41 17.13 -18.86
N GLU A 204 -2.51 16.30 -19.90
CA GLU A 204 -2.53 16.69 -21.31
C GLU A 204 -3.61 15.90 -22.03
N MET A 205 -4.51 16.62 -22.69
CA MET A 205 -5.60 16.05 -23.46
C MET A 205 -5.34 16.41 -24.92
N ARG A 206 -4.96 15.42 -25.73
CA ARG A 206 -4.62 15.58 -27.14
C ARG A 206 -5.76 15.16 -28.04
N SER A 207 -5.88 15.79 -29.20
CA SER A 207 -6.96 15.46 -30.13
C SER A 207 -6.75 14.09 -30.78
N PHE A 208 -7.72 13.21 -30.55
CA PHE A 208 -7.83 11.94 -31.23
C PHE A 208 -8.31 12.18 -32.68
N SER A 209 -7.41 12.00 -33.64
CA SER A 209 -7.60 12.41 -35.04
C SER A 209 -7.52 11.27 -36.05
N LYS A 210 -7.27 10.04 -35.59
CA LYS A 210 -7.18 8.89 -36.49
C LYS A 210 -8.58 8.35 -36.78
N PRO A 211 -8.95 8.15 -38.06
CA PRO A 211 -10.19 7.46 -38.39
C PRO A 211 -10.14 6.05 -37.78
N ILE A 212 -11.18 5.70 -37.03
CA ILE A 212 -11.33 4.37 -36.44
C ILE A 212 -11.70 3.41 -37.57
N SER A 213 -10.83 2.45 -37.87
CA SER A 213 -11.11 1.41 -38.86
C SER A 213 -12.29 0.55 -38.40
N THR A 214 -13.22 0.29 -39.32
CA THR A 214 -14.41 -0.56 -39.09
C THR A 214 -14.16 -2.03 -39.41
N GLU A 215 -12.93 -2.43 -39.74
CA GLU A 215 -12.58 -3.80 -40.05
C GLU A 215 -12.91 -4.77 -38.90
N LYS A 216 -13.57 -5.89 -39.21
CA LYS A 216 -13.94 -6.92 -38.21
C LYS A 216 -12.75 -7.40 -37.36
N ARG A 217 -11.54 -7.45 -37.92
CA ARG A 217 -10.33 -7.83 -37.17
C ARG A 217 -10.01 -6.89 -35.99
N ARG A 218 -10.37 -5.60 -36.10
CA ARG A 218 -10.16 -4.60 -35.04
C ARG A 218 -11.14 -4.74 -33.87
N TRP A 219 -12.17 -5.57 -34.01
CA TRP A 219 -13.10 -5.87 -32.93
C TRP A 219 -12.60 -6.92 -31.95
N VAL A 220 -11.50 -7.62 -32.24
CA VAL A 220 -10.96 -8.70 -31.39
C VAL A 220 -10.02 -8.14 -30.32
N GLY A 221 -9.07 -7.30 -30.72
CA GLY A 221 -8.04 -6.76 -29.83
C GLY A 221 -8.60 -5.75 -28.82
N VAL A 222 -8.26 -5.94 -27.56
CA VAL A 222 -8.57 -5.03 -26.45
C VAL A 222 -7.25 -4.60 -25.80
N SER A 223 -7.15 -3.34 -25.40
CA SER A 223 -6.01 -2.82 -24.66
C SER A 223 -6.50 -1.93 -23.54
N SER A 224 -5.95 -2.11 -22.33
CA SER A 224 -6.22 -1.29 -21.14
C SER A 224 -5.95 0.21 -21.36
N ASN A 225 -5.15 0.55 -22.37
CA ASN A 225 -4.90 1.93 -22.81
C ASN A 225 -6.08 2.57 -23.54
N ASN A 226 -7.03 1.79 -24.06
CA ASN A 226 -8.12 2.29 -24.89
C ASN A 226 -9.44 2.24 -24.11
N GLN A 227 -9.66 3.21 -23.22
CA GLN A 227 -10.86 3.27 -22.40
C GLN A 227 -11.98 4.04 -23.12
N LEU A 228 -13.21 3.70 -22.76
CA LEU A 228 -14.41 4.38 -23.26
C LEU A 228 -15.31 4.74 -22.09
N TYR A 229 -15.66 6.02 -22.00
CA TYR A 229 -16.63 6.53 -21.04
C TYR A 229 -17.89 6.96 -21.78
N LEU A 230 -19.04 6.57 -21.24
CA LEU A 230 -20.35 6.92 -21.73
C LEU A 230 -21.04 7.84 -20.73
N LEU A 231 -21.60 8.93 -21.21
CA LEU A 231 -22.61 9.69 -20.49
C LEU A 231 -23.97 9.20 -20.97
N LEU A 232 -24.79 8.66 -20.08
CA LEU A 232 -26.12 8.18 -20.44
C LEU A 232 -27.18 9.26 -20.22
N ASP A 233 -28.25 9.23 -21.03
CA ASP A 233 -29.42 10.06 -20.80
C ASP A 233 -30.00 9.75 -19.40
N PRO A 234 -30.45 10.77 -18.62
CA PRO A 234 -31.00 10.54 -17.29
C PRO A 234 -32.20 9.57 -17.22
N LYS A 235 -32.86 9.28 -18.34
CA LYS A 235 -33.97 8.32 -18.46
C LYS A 235 -33.57 7.01 -19.14
N ALA A 236 -32.30 6.84 -19.51
CA ALA A 236 -31.83 5.62 -20.17
C ALA A 236 -31.87 4.43 -19.21
N ASP A 237 -32.27 3.26 -19.74
CA ASP A 237 -32.12 1.99 -19.05
C ASP A 237 -30.70 1.46 -19.29
N VAL A 238 -29.87 1.49 -18.24
CA VAL A 238 -28.47 1.03 -18.26
C VAL A 238 -28.35 -0.41 -18.75
N SER A 239 -29.29 -1.29 -18.37
CA SER A 239 -29.26 -2.70 -18.78
C SER A 239 -29.51 -2.86 -20.27
N ARG A 240 -30.43 -2.06 -20.83
CA ARG A 240 -30.74 -2.06 -22.26
C ARG A 240 -29.58 -1.52 -23.09
N VAL A 241 -28.92 -0.45 -22.63
CA VAL A 241 -27.72 0.09 -23.28
C VAL A 241 -26.61 -0.96 -23.27
N LEU A 242 -26.38 -1.63 -22.14
CA LEU A 242 -25.39 -2.70 -22.02
C LEU A 242 -25.68 -3.89 -22.94
N GLU A 243 -26.94 -4.31 -23.07
CA GLU A 243 -27.36 -5.37 -23.98
C GLU A 243 -27.06 -4.99 -25.44
N GLN A 244 -27.33 -3.74 -25.83
CA GLN A 244 -27.04 -3.24 -27.17
C GLN A 244 -25.53 -3.17 -27.45
N ILE A 245 -24.72 -2.73 -26.48
CA ILE A 245 -23.25 -2.75 -26.58
C ILE A 245 -22.75 -4.17 -26.83
N ASN A 246 -23.23 -5.13 -26.03
CA ASN A 246 -22.84 -6.54 -26.17
C ASN A 246 -23.27 -7.13 -27.51
N ARG A 247 -24.50 -6.86 -27.95
CA ARG A 247 -25.01 -7.32 -29.24
C ARG A 247 -24.13 -6.84 -30.40
N VAL A 248 -23.82 -5.55 -30.45
CA VAL A 248 -22.98 -4.99 -31.53
C VAL A 248 -21.55 -5.55 -31.46
N SER A 249 -21.01 -5.75 -30.26
CA SER A 249 -19.70 -6.37 -30.10
C SER A 249 -19.68 -7.82 -30.60
N ASP A 250 -20.69 -8.61 -30.27
CA ASP A 250 -20.80 -10.01 -30.65
C ASP A 250 -20.98 -10.19 -32.16
N GLU A 251 -21.85 -9.39 -32.79
CA GLU A 251 -22.08 -9.40 -34.24
C GLU A 251 -20.79 -9.20 -35.04
N ASN A 252 -19.84 -8.45 -34.48
CA ASN A 252 -18.59 -8.11 -35.16
C ASN A 252 -17.38 -8.97 -34.73
N SER A 253 -17.44 -9.69 -33.61
CA SER A 253 -16.27 -10.40 -33.05
C SER A 253 -16.47 -11.88 -32.72
N ARG A 254 -17.71 -12.37 -32.57
CA ARG A 254 -18.00 -13.72 -32.06
C ARG A 254 -17.34 -14.84 -32.88
N GLU A 255 -17.40 -14.76 -34.21
CA GLU A 255 -16.79 -15.78 -35.08
C GLU A 255 -15.26 -15.83 -34.94
N LEU A 256 -14.62 -14.66 -34.77
CA LEU A 256 -13.16 -14.57 -34.65
C LEU A 256 -12.69 -14.98 -33.24
N LEU A 257 -13.43 -14.61 -32.20
CA LEU A 257 -13.13 -15.00 -30.81
C LEU A 257 -13.33 -16.51 -30.60
N ALA A 258 -14.37 -17.10 -31.20
CA ALA A 258 -14.63 -18.54 -31.13
C ALA A 258 -13.49 -19.38 -31.74
N LYS A 259 -12.83 -18.89 -32.81
CA LYS A 259 -11.63 -19.54 -33.39
C LYS A 259 -10.48 -19.65 -32.39
N ASN A 260 -10.42 -18.72 -31.43
CA ASN A 260 -9.41 -18.68 -30.36
C ASN A 260 -9.93 -19.27 -29.04
N LYS A 261 -11.09 -19.96 -29.04
CA LYS A 261 -11.76 -20.48 -27.83
C LYS A 261 -11.99 -19.41 -26.75
N THR A 262 -12.07 -18.15 -27.16
CA THR A 262 -12.30 -17.01 -26.26
C THR A 262 -13.74 -16.53 -26.41
N THR A 263 -14.32 -16.05 -25.32
CA THR A 263 -15.55 -15.25 -25.35
C THR A 263 -15.30 -13.90 -24.71
N ARG A 264 -16.09 -12.89 -25.08
CA ARG A 264 -16.03 -11.57 -24.48
C ARG A 264 -17.44 -11.09 -24.18
N ARG A 265 -17.59 -10.43 -23.04
CA ARG A 265 -18.76 -9.60 -22.73
C ARG A 265 -18.28 -8.28 -22.16
N HIS A 266 -18.99 -7.21 -22.45
CA HIS A 266 -18.78 -5.90 -21.85
C HIS A 266 -19.61 -5.75 -20.58
N VAL A 267 -19.21 -4.83 -19.73
CA VAL A 267 -19.95 -4.34 -18.56
C VAL A 267 -19.90 -2.82 -18.51
N LEU A 268 -20.91 -2.21 -17.90
CA LEU A 268 -20.92 -0.79 -17.58
C LEU A 268 -20.58 -0.60 -16.11
N GLN A 269 -19.40 -0.05 -15.84
CA GLN A 269 -18.98 0.33 -14.50
C GLN A 269 -19.39 1.77 -14.23
N SER A 270 -20.13 2.03 -13.16
CA SER A 270 -20.38 3.42 -12.76
C SER A 270 -19.07 4.11 -12.42
N LEU A 271 -18.99 5.42 -12.65
CA LEU A 271 -17.77 6.18 -12.41
C LEU A 271 -17.22 6.00 -10.97
N HIS A 272 -18.12 5.97 -9.97
CA HIS A 272 -17.75 5.72 -8.57
C HIS A 272 -17.12 4.33 -8.33
N ALA A 273 -17.47 3.32 -9.12
CA ALA A 273 -16.93 1.98 -8.97
C ALA A 273 -15.53 1.82 -9.58
N VAL A 274 -15.17 2.65 -10.57
CA VAL A 274 -13.90 2.53 -11.30
C VAL A 274 -12.69 2.57 -10.36
N HIS A 275 -12.71 3.43 -9.35
CA HIS A 275 -11.63 3.54 -8.36
C HIS A 275 -11.52 2.33 -7.42
N PHE A 276 -12.56 1.53 -7.26
CA PHE A 276 -12.59 0.42 -6.29
C PHE A 276 -12.54 -0.97 -6.93
N ASP A 277 -12.63 -1.03 -8.25
CA ASP A 277 -12.74 -2.27 -9.01
C ASP A 277 -11.39 -2.66 -9.63
N SER A 278 -10.68 -3.56 -8.95
CA SER A 278 -9.38 -4.07 -9.38
C SER A 278 -9.46 -5.12 -10.49
N ASP A 279 -10.65 -5.63 -10.82
CA ASP A 279 -10.80 -6.79 -11.70
C ASP A 279 -10.56 -6.44 -13.17
N PHE A 280 -10.61 -5.15 -13.52
CA PHE A 280 -10.55 -4.66 -14.90
C PHE A 280 -9.26 -3.93 -15.21
N GLY A 281 -8.13 -4.45 -14.73
CA GLY A 281 -6.76 -3.92 -14.89
C GLY A 281 -6.63 -2.79 -15.93
N SER A 282 -6.50 -1.56 -15.44
CA SER A 282 -6.28 -0.36 -16.24
C SER A 282 -5.14 0.47 -15.64
N HIS A 283 -4.64 1.49 -16.34
CA HIS A 283 -3.64 2.43 -15.79
C HIS A 283 -4.20 3.36 -14.70
N ILE A 284 -5.43 3.11 -14.26
CA ILE A 284 -6.09 3.81 -13.17
C ILE A 284 -5.77 3.05 -11.89
N ARG A 285 -5.24 3.76 -10.90
CA ARG A 285 -5.03 3.19 -9.58
C ARG A 285 -6.37 2.75 -8.99
N ALA A 286 -6.50 1.47 -8.64
CA ALA A 286 -7.65 0.97 -7.90
C ALA A 286 -7.32 0.80 -6.40
N ALA A 287 -8.16 1.34 -5.53
CA ALA A 287 -8.12 1.11 -4.09
C ALA A 287 -8.94 -0.13 -3.73
N ASN A 288 -8.40 -1.02 -2.90
CA ASN A 288 -9.14 -2.21 -2.47
C ASN A 288 -10.02 -1.89 -1.24
N PRO A 289 -11.37 -1.96 -1.34
CA PRO A 289 -12.26 -1.66 -0.21
C PRO A 289 -11.99 -2.50 1.02
N LYS A 290 -11.59 -3.77 0.87
CA LYS A 290 -11.29 -4.67 2.00
C LYS A 290 -10.10 -4.15 2.81
N VAL A 291 -9.08 -3.62 2.14
CA VAL A 291 -7.92 -2.99 2.80
C VAL A 291 -8.34 -1.74 3.56
N LEU A 292 -9.21 -0.90 2.96
CA LEU A 292 -9.73 0.30 3.62
C LEU A 292 -10.58 -0.04 4.86
N TYR A 293 -11.46 -1.04 4.78
CA TYR A 293 -12.21 -1.53 5.94
C TYR A 293 -11.30 -2.10 7.04
N GLY A 294 -10.23 -2.82 6.66
CA GLY A 294 -9.20 -3.26 7.59
C GLY A 294 -8.53 -2.08 8.29
N LEU A 295 -8.15 -1.04 7.55
CA LEU A 295 -7.54 0.17 8.09
C LEU A 295 -8.48 0.92 9.05
N MET A 296 -9.76 1.06 8.68
CA MET A 296 -10.81 1.61 9.56
C MET A 296 -10.93 0.82 10.86
N ALA A 297 -10.94 -0.51 10.78
CA ALA A 297 -11.01 -1.38 11.96
C ALA A 297 -9.80 -1.17 12.88
N VAL A 298 -8.58 -1.07 12.33
CA VAL A 298 -7.36 -0.79 13.10
C VAL A 298 -7.43 0.60 13.76
N GLY A 299 -7.83 1.64 13.03
CA GLY A 299 -7.97 3.00 13.57
C GLY A 299 -8.99 3.07 14.72
N ALA A 300 -10.17 2.49 14.52
CA ALA A 300 -11.21 2.40 15.55
C ALA A 300 -10.73 1.62 16.78
N PHE A 301 -9.97 0.54 16.55
CA PHE A 301 -9.43 -0.31 17.60
C PHE A 301 -8.36 0.40 18.44
N LEU A 302 -7.43 1.14 17.81
CA LEU A 302 -6.45 1.96 18.53
C LEU A 302 -7.11 3.08 19.35
N LEU A 303 -8.16 3.71 18.79
CA LEU A 303 -8.95 4.69 19.51
C LEU A 303 -9.64 4.07 20.74
N LEU A 304 -10.18 2.86 20.60
CA LEU A 304 -10.78 2.12 21.70
C LEU A 304 -9.76 1.82 22.81
N LEU A 305 -8.53 1.42 22.48
CA LEU A 305 -7.46 1.22 23.47
C LEU A 305 -7.14 2.51 24.24
N ALA A 306 -7.10 3.65 23.55
CA ALA A 306 -6.88 4.95 24.15
C ALA A 306 -8.02 5.37 25.10
N VAL A 307 -9.28 5.14 24.70
CA VAL A 307 -10.47 5.35 25.53
C VAL A 307 -10.44 4.47 26.78
N ILE A 308 -10.15 3.17 26.62
CA ILE A 308 -10.02 2.22 27.74
C ILE A 308 -8.91 2.67 28.69
N ASN A 309 -7.77 3.11 28.15
CA ASN A 309 -6.67 3.62 28.95
C ASN A 309 -7.10 4.86 29.76
N TYR A 310 -7.79 5.81 29.12
CA TYR A 310 -8.34 6.97 29.81
C TYR A 310 -9.28 6.56 30.94
N ILE A 311 -10.22 5.63 30.69
CA ILE A 311 -11.15 5.12 31.70
C ILE A 311 -10.37 4.50 32.88
N ASN A 312 -9.33 3.72 32.59
CA ASN A 312 -8.49 3.10 33.62
C ASN A 312 -7.77 4.17 34.48
N LEU A 313 -7.20 5.20 33.86
CA LEU A 313 -6.50 6.30 34.54
C LEU A 313 -7.45 7.25 35.30
N ALA A 314 -8.61 7.55 34.73
CA ALA A 314 -9.64 8.37 35.33
C ALA A 314 -10.26 7.69 36.56
N THR A 315 -10.56 6.40 36.45
CA THR A 315 -11.13 5.63 37.56
C THR A 315 -10.12 5.40 38.69
N ALA A 316 -8.82 5.40 38.40
CA ALA A 316 -7.77 5.39 39.42
C ALA A 316 -7.79 6.66 40.30
N GLN A 317 -8.21 7.82 39.79
CA GLN A 317 -8.22 9.06 40.56
C GLN A 317 -9.45 9.24 41.47
N LEU A 318 -10.45 8.36 41.36
CA LEU A 318 -11.72 8.50 42.09
C LEU A 318 -11.58 8.71 43.60
N PRO A 319 -10.71 7.98 44.34
CA PRO A 319 -10.61 8.16 45.78
C PRO A 319 -10.13 9.55 46.21
N GLN A 320 -9.20 10.15 45.45
CA GLN A 320 -8.69 11.49 45.74
C GLN A 320 -9.77 12.57 45.57
N ARG A 321 -10.74 12.31 44.69
CA ARG A 321 -11.86 13.23 44.38
C ARG A 321 -13.09 12.97 45.27
N THR A 322 -13.07 11.92 46.09
CA THR A 322 -14.25 11.51 46.87
C THR A 322 -14.63 12.53 47.95
N ARG A 323 -13.66 13.23 48.56
CA ARG A 323 -13.94 14.28 49.57
C ARG A 323 -14.67 15.48 48.97
N GLU A 324 -14.26 15.91 47.78
CA GLU A 324 -14.89 17.01 47.04
C GLU A 324 -16.33 16.68 46.64
N ILE A 325 -16.53 15.48 46.09
CA ILE A 325 -17.84 14.99 45.64
C ILE A 325 -18.77 14.76 46.84
N GLY A 326 -18.22 14.29 47.97
CA GLY A 326 -18.95 14.12 49.22
C GLY A 326 -19.54 15.43 49.73
N VAL A 327 -18.73 16.48 49.78
CA VAL A 327 -19.17 17.84 50.19
C VAL A 327 -20.23 18.40 49.23
N ARG A 328 -20.08 18.19 47.91
CA ARG A 328 -21.09 18.65 46.94
C ARG A 328 -22.43 17.93 47.08
N LYS A 329 -22.43 16.62 47.32
CA LYS A 329 -23.67 15.86 47.53
C LYS A 329 -24.39 16.29 48.81
N THR A 330 -23.65 16.59 49.87
CA THR A 330 -24.24 17.11 51.12
C THR A 330 -24.81 18.52 50.95
N LEU A 331 -24.26 19.32 50.01
CA LEU A 331 -24.78 20.64 49.64
C LEU A 331 -25.89 20.60 48.57
N GLY A 332 -26.48 19.43 48.29
CA GLY A 332 -27.62 19.29 47.36
C GLY A 332 -27.27 19.05 45.89
N GLY A 333 -26.01 18.76 45.56
CA GLY A 333 -25.58 18.46 44.19
C GLY A 333 -26.27 17.21 43.62
N GLN A 334 -27.05 17.38 42.54
CA GLN A 334 -27.73 16.29 41.85
C GLN A 334 -26.76 15.41 41.04
N LYS A 335 -27.08 14.13 40.86
CA LYS A 335 -26.26 13.14 40.14
C LYS A 335 -25.89 13.60 38.71
N GLY A 336 -26.81 14.22 37.99
CA GLY A 336 -26.60 14.73 36.63
C GLY A 336 -25.56 15.86 36.56
N SER A 337 -25.53 16.73 37.57
CA SER A 337 -24.55 17.84 37.64
C SER A 337 -23.11 17.32 37.78
N ILE A 338 -22.91 16.25 38.56
CA ILE A 338 -21.61 15.60 38.74
C ILE A 338 -21.13 14.94 37.45
N ILE A 339 -22.04 14.25 36.74
CA ILE A 339 -21.73 13.61 35.46
C ILE A 339 -21.39 14.67 34.40
N ALA A 340 -22.20 15.72 34.28
CA ALA A 340 -21.97 16.81 33.32
C ALA A 340 -20.64 17.54 33.56
N GLN A 341 -20.25 17.75 34.82
CA GLN A 341 -18.95 18.33 35.14
C GLN A 341 -17.81 17.40 34.68
N PHE A 342 -17.90 16.11 34.97
CA PHE A 342 -16.86 15.15 34.58
C PHE A 342 -16.75 15.02 33.05
N LEU A 343 -17.88 15.06 32.35
CA LEU A 343 -17.90 15.14 30.88
C LEU A 343 -17.23 16.42 30.38
N GLY A 344 -17.46 17.57 31.02
CA GLY A 344 -16.77 18.82 30.69
C GLY A 344 -15.26 18.76 30.90
N GLU A 345 -14.80 18.12 31.99
CA GLU A 345 -13.37 17.86 32.23
C GLU A 345 -12.78 16.94 31.15
N THR A 346 -13.49 15.85 30.82
CA THR A 346 -13.08 14.90 29.78
C THR A 346 -13.02 15.56 28.42
N ALA A 347 -13.98 16.42 28.08
CA ALA A 347 -14.02 17.15 26.83
C ALA A 347 -12.83 18.10 26.67
N ILE A 348 -12.45 18.85 27.72
CA ILE A 348 -11.29 19.74 27.67
C ILE A 348 -10.00 18.95 27.47
N VAL A 349 -9.85 17.80 28.15
CA VAL A 349 -8.70 16.92 27.93
C VAL A 349 -8.68 16.34 26.53
N THR A 350 -9.84 15.95 26.00
CA THR A 350 -9.98 15.40 24.64
C THR A 350 -9.68 16.45 23.57
N ILE A 351 -10.10 17.71 23.76
CA ILE A 351 -9.77 18.82 22.85
C ILE A 351 -8.26 19.09 22.86
N ALA A 352 -7.63 19.11 24.04
CA ALA A 352 -6.17 19.26 24.13
C ALA A 352 -5.42 18.10 23.47
N ALA A 353 -5.90 16.87 23.68
CA ALA A 353 -5.36 15.67 23.04
C ALA A 353 -5.56 15.70 21.52
N LEU A 354 -6.68 16.20 21.02
CA LEU A 354 -6.96 16.36 19.60
C LEU A 354 -6.02 17.38 18.95
N GLY A 355 -5.71 18.50 19.63
CA GLY A 355 -4.72 19.46 19.13
C GLY A 355 -3.33 18.83 18.96
N LEU A 356 -2.89 18.03 19.94
CA LEU A 356 -1.65 17.27 19.82
C LEU A 356 -1.74 16.15 18.77
N ALA A 357 -2.91 15.52 18.65
CA ALA A 357 -3.16 14.48 17.64
C ALA A 357 -3.05 15.03 16.22
N GLY A 358 -3.54 16.25 15.97
CA GLY A 358 -3.37 16.92 14.68
C GLY A 358 -1.89 17.13 14.34
N LEU A 359 -1.06 17.57 15.30
CA LEU A 359 0.38 17.71 15.09
C LEU A 359 1.05 16.36 14.77
N LEU A 360 0.71 15.32 15.53
CA LEU A 360 1.23 13.97 15.31
C LEU A 360 0.78 13.38 13.98
N ALA A 361 -0.49 13.59 13.60
CA ALA A 361 -1.06 13.12 12.34
C ALA A 361 -0.38 13.82 11.15
N THR A 362 -0.21 15.15 11.19
CA THR A 362 0.51 15.89 10.15
C THR A 362 1.98 15.47 10.07
N TRP A 363 2.65 15.28 11.20
CA TRP A 363 4.02 14.76 11.23
C TRP A 363 4.11 13.36 10.59
N PHE A 364 3.17 12.47 10.90
CA PHE A 364 3.10 11.14 10.32
C PHE A 364 2.84 11.20 8.81
N LEU A 365 1.83 11.95 8.39
CA LEU A 365 1.49 12.12 6.98
C LEU A 365 2.62 12.74 6.15
N ASN A 366 3.54 13.51 6.74
CA ASN A 366 4.69 14.06 6.04
C ASN A 366 5.89 13.10 5.96
N ASN A 367 6.17 12.35 7.03
CA ASN A 367 7.35 11.49 7.09
C ASN A 367 7.11 10.10 6.52
N PHE A 368 5.84 9.69 6.38
CA PHE A 368 5.45 8.37 5.90
C PHE A 368 4.58 8.44 4.63
N GLN A 369 4.79 9.47 3.80
CA GLN A 369 4.08 9.61 2.51
C GLN A 369 4.27 8.38 1.62
N GLU A 370 5.44 7.74 1.67
CA GLU A 370 5.77 6.52 0.91
C GLU A 370 4.89 5.31 1.28
N LEU A 371 4.31 5.30 2.49
CA LEU A 371 3.37 4.27 2.91
C LEU A 371 1.97 4.49 2.31
N ILE A 372 1.69 5.69 1.83
CA ILE A 372 0.41 6.09 1.23
C ILE A 372 0.59 6.02 -0.29
N PRO A 373 -0.28 5.32 -1.03
CA PRO A 373 -0.10 5.12 -2.47
C PRO A 373 -0.45 6.36 -3.31
N THR A 374 -0.13 7.58 -2.87
CA THR A 374 -0.43 8.83 -3.58
C THR A 374 0.84 9.57 -3.98
N ASP A 375 0.96 9.90 -5.27
CA ASP A 375 2.03 10.77 -5.81
C ASP A 375 1.90 12.24 -5.35
N LYS A 376 0.81 12.56 -4.65
CA LYS A 376 0.51 13.87 -4.09
C LYS A 376 0.45 13.82 -2.57
N SER A 377 0.77 14.93 -1.93
CA SER A 377 0.54 15.10 -0.51
C SER A 377 -0.96 15.04 -0.24
N LEU A 378 -1.41 14.09 0.58
CA LEU A 378 -2.80 14.03 1.04
C LEU A 378 -3.28 15.36 1.64
N LEU A 379 -2.35 16.17 2.16
CA LEU A 379 -2.62 17.50 2.71
C LEU A 379 -3.31 18.44 1.70
N GLU A 380 -3.09 18.25 0.39
CA GLU A 380 -3.69 19.08 -0.67
C GLU A 380 -5.19 18.82 -0.85
N PHE A 381 -5.68 17.64 -0.47
CA PHE A 381 -7.07 17.22 -0.66
C PHE A 381 -7.87 17.19 0.65
N ILE A 382 -7.29 17.68 1.75
CA ILE A 382 -7.97 17.75 3.03
C ILE A 382 -9.10 18.78 2.95
N SER A 383 -10.34 18.28 2.95
CA SER A 383 -11.49 19.16 3.15
C SER A 383 -11.51 19.63 4.61
N LEU A 384 -11.39 20.95 4.79
CA LEU A 384 -11.48 21.57 6.11
C LEU A 384 -12.84 21.27 6.76
N GLY A 385 -13.91 21.21 5.97
CA GLY A 385 -15.26 20.89 6.43
C GLY A 385 -15.40 19.45 6.95
N SER A 386 -14.95 18.45 6.17
CA SER A 386 -15.02 17.04 6.59
C SER A 386 -14.14 16.80 7.82
N THR A 387 -12.95 17.39 7.84
CA THR A 387 -11.98 17.26 8.94
C THR A 387 -12.49 17.90 10.23
N LEU A 388 -13.07 19.11 10.17
CA LEU A 388 -13.67 19.74 11.35
C LEU A 388 -14.91 18.98 11.83
N GLY A 389 -15.75 18.50 10.91
CA GLY A 389 -16.90 17.67 11.25
C GLY A 389 -16.51 16.37 11.95
N PHE A 390 -15.53 15.65 11.41
CA PHE A 390 -14.99 14.43 12.01
C PHE A 390 -14.30 14.69 13.36
N SER A 391 -13.51 15.77 13.46
CA SER A 391 -12.87 16.20 14.70
C SER A 391 -13.90 16.52 15.81
N ALA A 392 -14.97 17.22 15.47
CA ALA A 392 -16.06 17.51 16.39
C ALA A 392 -16.78 16.21 16.83
N ALA A 393 -17.04 15.30 15.88
CA ALA A 393 -17.60 13.99 16.18
C ALA A 393 -16.70 13.17 17.12
N LEU A 394 -15.38 13.16 16.89
CA LEU A 394 -14.40 12.50 17.77
C LEU A 394 -14.44 13.07 19.18
N VAL A 395 -14.45 14.40 19.35
CA VAL A 395 -14.52 15.02 20.67
C VAL A 395 -15.77 14.57 21.42
N VAL A 396 -16.93 14.57 20.75
CA VAL A 396 -18.21 14.14 21.35
C VAL A 396 -18.16 12.66 21.71
N VAL A 397 -17.83 11.79 20.76
CA VAL A 397 -17.83 10.33 20.96
C VAL A 397 -16.83 9.92 22.03
N VAL A 398 -15.59 10.39 21.95
CA VAL A 398 -14.53 10.05 22.92
C VAL A 398 -14.84 10.59 24.30
N SER A 399 -15.40 11.81 24.41
CA SER A 399 -15.78 12.38 25.72
C SER A 399 -16.92 11.59 26.36
N LEU A 400 -17.89 11.13 25.57
CA LEU A 400 -18.98 10.30 26.06
C LEU A 400 -18.47 8.92 26.50
N LEU A 401 -17.75 8.20 25.63
CA LEU A 401 -17.23 6.86 25.94
C LEU A 401 -16.28 6.88 27.15
N SER A 402 -15.38 7.87 27.21
CA SER A 402 -14.37 7.98 28.24
C SER A 402 -14.90 8.57 29.56
N GLY A 403 -15.90 9.46 29.48
CA GLY A 403 -16.38 10.26 30.61
C GLY A 403 -17.63 9.71 31.30
N VAL A 404 -18.54 9.05 30.58
CA VAL A 404 -19.81 8.56 31.15
C VAL A 404 -19.57 7.51 32.23
N TYR A 405 -18.72 6.51 31.97
CA TYR A 405 -18.50 5.43 32.93
C TYR A 405 -17.84 5.91 34.24
N PRO A 406 -16.71 6.66 34.24
CA PRO A 406 -16.15 7.20 35.48
C PRO A 406 -17.08 8.20 36.17
N GLY A 407 -17.79 9.06 35.41
CA GLY A 407 -18.75 10.02 35.93
C GLY A 407 -19.94 9.35 36.63
N TRP A 408 -20.47 8.27 36.05
CA TRP A 408 -21.53 7.46 36.66
C TRP A 408 -21.05 6.75 37.92
N LEU A 409 -19.82 6.21 37.90
CA LEU A 409 -19.22 5.58 39.08
C LEU A 409 -19.05 6.60 40.21
N MET A 410 -18.56 7.82 39.92
CA MET A 410 -18.52 8.96 40.86
C MET A 410 -19.91 9.29 41.41
N ALA A 411 -20.92 9.37 40.54
CA ALA A 411 -22.28 9.73 40.92
C ALA A 411 -22.96 8.68 41.82
N ARG A 412 -22.52 7.42 41.82
CA ARG A 412 -23.03 6.37 42.72
C ARG A 412 -22.37 6.30 44.10
N PHE A 413 -21.24 6.97 44.34
CA PHE A 413 -20.57 6.93 45.65
C PHE A 413 -21.40 7.54 46.78
N GLN A 414 -21.50 6.85 47.92
CA GLN A 414 -22.21 7.32 49.11
C GLN A 414 -21.24 7.94 50.14
N PRO A 415 -21.40 9.23 50.50
CA PRO A 415 -20.49 9.91 51.45
C PRO A 415 -20.44 9.29 52.85
N VAL A 416 -21.53 8.66 53.30
CA VAL A 416 -21.69 8.07 54.65
C VAL A 416 -20.66 6.96 54.93
N GLN A 417 -20.17 6.27 53.90
CA GLN A 417 -19.18 5.19 54.06
C GLN A 417 -17.78 5.72 54.44
N LEU A 418 -17.48 6.99 54.16
CA LEU A 418 -16.20 7.62 54.51
C LEU A 418 -16.11 7.97 56.00
N ILE A 419 -17.22 8.39 56.60
CA ILE A 419 -17.26 8.93 57.98
C ILE A 419 -17.21 7.80 59.02
N ARG A 420 -17.64 6.57 58.67
CA ARG A 420 -17.55 5.39 59.54
C ARG A 420 -16.20 4.63 59.46
N GLY A 421 -15.14 5.25 58.93
CA GLY A 421 -13.79 4.64 58.88
C GLY A 421 -13.61 3.49 57.88
N GLY A 422 -14.62 3.21 57.04
CA GLY A 422 -14.62 2.09 56.11
C GLY A 422 -14.07 2.45 54.73
N LEU A 423 -12.78 2.77 54.61
CA LEU A 423 -12.12 3.02 53.31
C LEU A 423 -11.95 1.76 52.42
N THR A 424 -12.52 0.60 52.79
CA THR A 424 -12.05 -0.70 52.29
C THR A 424 -13.01 -1.51 51.42
N LYS A 425 -14.27 -1.12 51.24
CA LYS A 425 -15.20 -1.84 50.34
C LYS A 425 -15.61 -1.01 49.11
N GLY A 426 -14.62 -0.55 48.34
CA GLY A 426 -14.87 -0.28 46.92
C GLY A 426 -15.47 -1.54 46.28
N SER A 427 -16.54 -1.40 45.48
CA SER A 427 -17.27 -2.57 44.98
C SER A 427 -16.31 -3.55 44.28
N LYS A 428 -16.38 -4.83 44.63
CA LYS A 428 -15.56 -5.89 44.01
C LYS A 428 -15.66 -5.87 42.47
N GLY A 429 -16.76 -5.35 41.91
CA GLY A 429 -16.98 -5.19 40.47
C GLY A 429 -16.07 -4.17 39.78
N GLY A 430 -15.80 -3.01 40.39
CA GLY A 430 -14.98 -1.96 39.76
C GLY A 430 -13.49 -2.33 39.63
N VAL A 431 -12.97 -3.16 40.53
CA VAL A 431 -11.60 -3.70 40.46
C VAL A 431 -11.49 -4.80 39.40
N ARG A 432 -12.49 -5.69 39.31
CA ARG A 432 -12.53 -6.79 38.32
C ARG A 432 -12.62 -6.30 36.88
N LEU A 433 -13.47 -5.30 36.60
CA LEU A 433 -13.57 -4.72 35.25
C LEU A 433 -12.21 -4.16 34.81
N ARG A 434 -11.52 -3.45 35.71
CA ARG A 434 -10.23 -2.84 35.41
C ARG A 434 -9.14 -3.87 35.13
N GLN A 435 -9.09 -4.92 35.95
CA GLN A 435 -8.19 -6.06 35.70
C GLN A 435 -8.47 -6.70 34.34
N GLY A 436 -9.75 -6.89 33.98
CA GLY A 436 -10.14 -7.37 32.65
C GLY A 436 -9.71 -6.45 31.51
N LEU A 437 -9.88 -5.13 31.65
CA LEU A 437 -9.44 -4.15 30.65
C LEU A 437 -7.92 -4.14 30.47
N ILE A 438 -7.15 -4.31 31.56
CA ILE A 438 -5.69 -4.42 31.48
C ILE A 438 -5.28 -5.72 30.81
N VAL A 439 -5.90 -6.85 31.18
CA VAL A 439 -5.66 -8.13 30.50
C VAL A 439 -5.93 -7.99 29.00
N PHE A 440 -7.05 -7.37 28.61
CA PHE A 440 -7.35 -7.11 27.20
C PHE A 440 -6.25 -6.28 26.51
N GLN A 441 -5.80 -5.17 27.11
CA GLN A 441 -4.71 -4.35 26.54
C GLN A 441 -3.40 -5.14 26.35
N PHE A 442 -3.04 -5.98 27.33
CA PHE A 442 -1.86 -6.83 27.23
C PHE A 442 -2.04 -7.99 26.25
N VAL A 443 -3.24 -8.55 26.12
CA VAL A 443 -3.53 -9.57 25.08
C VAL A 443 -3.23 -8.97 23.72
N VAL A 444 -3.74 -7.78 23.46
CA VAL A 444 -3.56 -7.07 22.19
C VAL A 444 -2.10 -6.72 21.93
N SER A 445 -1.39 -6.19 22.93
CA SER A 445 0.04 -5.87 22.79
C SER A 445 0.88 -7.12 22.52
N GLN A 446 0.55 -8.23 23.20
CA GLN A 446 1.21 -9.51 22.98
C GLN A 446 0.92 -10.08 21.59
N LEU A 447 -0.33 -9.99 21.10
CA LEU A 447 -0.69 -10.37 19.74
C LEU A 447 0.16 -9.60 18.73
N LEU A 448 0.20 -8.28 18.83
CA LEU A 448 0.94 -7.42 17.92
C LEU A 448 2.46 -7.67 17.98
N LEU A 449 3.02 -7.98 19.16
CA LEU A 449 4.42 -8.38 19.31
C LEU A 449 4.73 -9.68 18.56
N VAL A 450 3.85 -10.68 18.67
CA VAL A 450 4.02 -11.94 17.93
C VAL A 450 3.91 -11.70 16.42
N VAL A 451 2.92 -10.93 15.97
CA VAL A 451 2.74 -10.57 14.56
C VAL A 451 3.99 -9.89 14.01
N ALA A 452 4.48 -8.85 14.67
CA ALA A 452 5.68 -8.13 14.28
C ALA A 452 6.91 -9.03 14.18
N LEU A 453 7.10 -9.94 15.15
CA LEU A 453 8.22 -10.87 15.17
C LEU A 453 8.12 -11.90 14.04
N VAL A 454 6.95 -12.49 13.82
CA VAL A 454 6.71 -13.51 12.77
C VAL A 454 6.84 -12.88 11.39
N VAL A 455 6.18 -11.74 11.14
CA VAL A 455 6.28 -11.02 9.86
C VAL A 455 7.72 -10.58 9.60
N GLY A 456 8.40 -10.01 10.60
CA GLY A 456 9.82 -9.63 10.48
C GLY A 456 10.72 -10.82 10.15
N ARG A 457 10.48 -11.99 10.75
CA ARG A 457 11.22 -13.22 10.45
C ARG A 457 10.89 -13.79 9.08
N GLN A 458 9.62 -13.77 8.65
CA GLN A 458 9.21 -14.20 7.32
C GLN A 458 9.87 -13.30 6.26
N MET A 459 9.90 -11.98 6.45
CA MET A 459 10.58 -11.06 5.53
C MET A 459 12.08 -11.32 5.46
N GLN A 460 12.72 -11.53 6.61
CA GLN A 460 14.15 -11.86 6.63
C GLN A 460 14.43 -13.21 5.95
N PHE A 461 13.54 -14.18 6.11
CA PHE A 461 13.62 -15.47 5.43
C PHE A 461 13.53 -15.29 3.91
N LEU A 462 12.51 -14.58 3.41
CA LEU A 462 12.33 -14.33 1.97
C LEU A 462 13.53 -13.57 1.35
N MET A 463 14.09 -12.59 2.08
CA MET A 463 15.25 -11.83 1.61
C MET A 463 16.56 -12.62 1.61
N ARG A 464 16.65 -13.73 2.33
CA ARG A 464 17.86 -14.57 2.45
C ARG A 464 17.70 -15.96 1.84
N GLN A 465 16.50 -16.27 1.37
CA GLN A 465 16.20 -17.54 0.73
C GLN A 465 17.11 -17.71 -0.48
N ASP A 466 17.64 -18.92 -0.66
CA ASP A 466 18.28 -19.30 -1.91
C ASP A 466 17.20 -19.36 -2.99
N LEU A 467 17.32 -18.47 -3.98
CA LEU A 467 16.37 -18.39 -5.09
C LEU A 467 16.73 -19.40 -6.20
N GLY A 468 17.76 -20.23 -6.02
CA GLY A 468 18.28 -21.12 -7.06
C GLY A 468 19.16 -20.42 -8.10
N PHE A 469 19.46 -19.14 -7.89
CA PHE A 469 20.35 -18.35 -8.74
C PHE A 469 21.10 -17.24 -7.96
N ASP A 470 22.28 -16.88 -8.45
CA ASP A 470 23.14 -15.83 -7.89
C ASP A 470 22.65 -14.45 -8.37
N ARG A 471 22.46 -13.53 -7.42
CA ARG A 471 22.02 -12.15 -7.65
C ARG A 471 22.99 -11.09 -7.13
N GLU A 472 24.01 -11.49 -6.40
CA GLU A 472 24.90 -10.55 -5.69
C GLU A 472 25.71 -9.75 -6.70
N ALA A 473 25.84 -8.43 -6.50
CA ALA A 473 26.60 -7.57 -7.40
C ALA A 473 26.16 -7.64 -8.89
N ILE A 474 24.88 -7.98 -9.15
CA ILE A 474 24.29 -7.93 -10.49
C ILE A 474 23.53 -6.61 -10.65
N VAL A 475 23.83 -5.93 -11.75
CA VAL A 475 23.20 -4.69 -12.17
C VAL A 475 22.41 -4.94 -13.44
N LEU A 476 21.19 -4.43 -13.49
CA LEU A 476 20.28 -4.53 -14.62
C LEU A 476 20.23 -3.18 -15.34
N ILE A 477 20.39 -3.22 -16.66
CA ILE A 477 20.21 -2.07 -17.55
C ILE A 477 19.13 -2.45 -18.55
N ASP A 478 17.98 -1.80 -18.45
CA ASP A 478 16.89 -1.98 -19.41
C ASP A 478 17.07 -1.04 -20.59
N ILE A 479 17.00 -1.60 -21.79
CA ILE A 479 17.04 -0.82 -23.03
C ILE A 479 15.63 -0.37 -23.34
N PRO A 480 15.41 0.94 -23.49
CA PRO A 480 14.08 1.46 -23.81
C PRO A 480 13.51 0.78 -25.07
N TYR A 481 12.35 0.14 -24.93
CA TYR A 481 11.69 -0.61 -26.02
C TYR A 481 11.60 0.17 -27.34
N LYS A 482 11.36 1.49 -27.31
CA LYS A 482 11.27 2.32 -28.52
C LYS A 482 12.60 2.47 -29.27
N ILE A 483 13.74 2.27 -28.59
CA ILE A 483 15.05 2.22 -29.24
C ILE A 483 15.20 0.89 -29.99
N LEU A 484 14.78 -0.23 -29.39
CA LEU A 484 14.79 -1.54 -30.04
C LEU A 484 13.93 -1.56 -31.31
N GLN A 485 12.85 -0.76 -31.36
CA GLN A 485 11.99 -0.65 -32.56
C GLN A 485 12.60 0.13 -33.73
N LYS A 486 13.69 0.86 -33.53
CA LYS A 486 14.37 1.55 -34.63
C LYS A 486 15.29 0.55 -35.34
N PRO A 487 15.09 0.22 -36.63
CA PRO A 487 15.89 -0.79 -37.33
C PRO A 487 17.41 -0.51 -37.29
N GLU A 488 17.80 0.77 -37.24
CA GLU A 488 19.19 1.24 -37.15
C GLU A 488 19.82 1.11 -35.74
N MET A 489 19.00 0.84 -34.72
CA MET A 489 19.40 0.74 -33.31
C MET A 489 19.17 -0.66 -32.73
N GLU A 490 18.36 -1.48 -33.41
CA GLU A 490 17.89 -2.80 -32.96
C GLU A 490 19.02 -3.69 -32.45
N LYS A 491 20.21 -3.66 -33.06
CA LYS A 491 21.36 -4.50 -32.68
C LYS A 491 22.43 -3.82 -31.82
N ARG A 492 22.30 -2.53 -31.52
CA ARG A 492 23.34 -1.78 -30.78
C ARG A 492 23.56 -2.29 -29.36
N HIS A 493 22.57 -2.98 -28.80
CA HIS A 493 22.66 -3.55 -27.47
C HIS A 493 23.64 -4.71 -27.36
N PHE A 494 23.75 -5.53 -28.42
CA PHE A 494 24.82 -6.53 -28.54
C PHE A 494 26.20 -5.86 -28.57
N THR A 495 26.35 -4.79 -29.36
CA THR A 495 27.59 -4.00 -29.40
C THR A 495 27.91 -3.38 -28.04
N LEU A 496 26.92 -2.82 -27.34
CA LEU A 496 27.09 -2.30 -26.00
C LEU A 496 27.60 -3.40 -25.07
N ALA A 497 26.95 -4.56 -25.05
CA ALA A 497 27.39 -5.68 -24.21
C ALA A 497 28.83 -6.09 -24.51
N ASP A 498 29.23 -6.14 -25.78
CA ASP A 498 30.60 -6.48 -26.16
C ASP A 498 31.64 -5.43 -25.76
N GLU A 499 31.30 -4.13 -25.80
CA GLU A 499 32.17 -3.07 -25.29
C GLU A 499 32.26 -3.10 -23.76
N LEU A 500 31.13 -3.29 -23.08
CA LEU A 500 31.08 -3.36 -21.62
C LEU A 500 31.82 -4.59 -21.07
N LYS A 501 31.80 -5.73 -21.77
CA LYS A 501 32.59 -6.93 -21.43
C LYS A 501 34.10 -6.68 -21.41
N LYS A 502 34.61 -5.66 -22.10
CA LYS A 502 36.04 -5.31 -22.11
C LYS A 502 36.47 -4.52 -20.87
N LEU A 503 35.52 -4.00 -20.09
CA LEU A 503 35.82 -3.24 -18.89
C LEU A 503 36.29 -4.19 -17.77
N PRO A 504 37.42 -3.90 -17.10
CA PRO A 504 37.91 -4.75 -16.01
C PRO A 504 36.98 -4.76 -14.78
N GLU A 505 36.11 -3.75 -14.65
CA GLU A 505 35.08 -3.67 -13.61
C GLU A 505 33.88 -4.59 -13.87
N VAL A 506 33.82 -5.25 -15.03
CA VAL A 506 32.74 -6.17 -15.43
C VAL A 506 33.27 -7.60 -15.43
N ALA A 507 32.66 -8.46 -14.62
CA ALA A 507 33.01 -9.88 -14.56
C ALA A 507 32.33 -10.70 -15.66
N SER A 508 31.04 -10.44 -15.93
CA SER A 508 30.29 -11.08 -17.01
C SER A 508 29.05 -10.27 -17.37
N ILE A 509 28.54 -10.47 -18.59
CA ILE A 509 27.31 -9.86 -19.08
C ILE A 509 26.46 -10.94 -19.75
N SER A 510 25.16 -10.90 -19.47
CA SER A 510 24.11 -11.65 -20.15
C SER A 510 23.06 -10.68 -20.69
N ILE A 511 22.56 -10.95 -21.89
CA ILE A 511 21.46 -10.22 -22.51
C ILE A 511 20.23 -11.13 -22.57
N GLY A 512 19.07 -10.61 -22.20
CA GLY A 512 17.82 -11.36 -22.26
C GLY A 512 16.71 -10.68 -21.48
N GLU A 513 15.73 -11.48 -21.10
CA GLU A 513 14.70 -11.11 -20.14
C GLU A 513 15.22 -11.29 -18.70
N GLN A 514 14.64 -10.52 -17.77
CA GLN A 514 14.96 -10.67 -16.35
C GLN A 514 14.48 -12.03 -15.83
N ILE A 515 15.40 -12.80 -15.24
CA ILE A 515 15.12 -14.13 -14.66
C ILE A 515 14.03 -14.06 -13.60
N PHE A 516 14.08 -13.06 -12.72
CA PHE A 516 13.09 -12.81 -11.67
C PHE A 516 12.24 -11.60 -12.06
N SER A 517 10.98 -11.83 -12.42
CA SER A 517 10.07 -10.77 -12.84
C SER A 517 8.62 -11.19 -12.62
N ASP A 518 7.76 -10.23 -12.25
CA ASP A 518 6.31 -10.44 -12.13
C ASP A 518 5.59 -10.48 -13.50
N SER A 519 6.37 -10.57 -14.59
CA SER A 519 5.86 -10.61 -15.96
C SER A 519 5.36 -12.01 -16.31
N TRP A 520 4.08 -12.12 -16.64
CA TRP A 520 3.46 -13.39 -17.01
C TRP A 520 3.55 -13.59 -18.53
N ASN A 521 4.54 -14.35 -19.00
CA ASN A 521 4.65 -14.77 -20.40
C ASN A 521 4.60 -16.30 -20.47
N THR A 522 3.38 -16.81 -20.60
CA THR A 522 3.09 -18.24 -20.53
C THR A 522 2.45 -18.68 -21.82
N ASN A 523 3.05 -19.71 -22.44
CA ASN A 523 2.48 -20.36 -23.61
C ASN A 523 2.15 -21.81 -23.25
N SER A 524 1.14 -22.37 -23.91
CA SER A 524 0.86 -23.80 -23.81
C SER A 524 1.89 -24.57 -24.64
N TYR A 525 2.54 -25.55 -24.01
CA TYR A 525 3.42 -26.51 -24.68
C TYR A 525 2.92 -27.93 -24.46
N ALA A 526 3.10 -28.74 -25.49
CA ALA A 526 2.86 -30.18 -25.46
C ALA A 526 4.21 -30.91 -25.49
N ALA A 527 4.46 -31.78 -24.51
CA ALA A 527 5.53 -32.76 -24.61
C ALA A 527 5.15 -33.80 -25.67
N VAL A 528 6.00 -33.94 -26.68
CA VAL A 528 5.78 -34.83 -27.83
C VAL A 528 6.95 -35.78 -27.99
N ASN A 529 6.62 -37.04 -28.26
CA ASN A 529 7.58 -38.08 -28.63
C ASN A 529 7.04 -38.89 -29.83
N GLU A 530 7.73 -39.98 -30.19
CA GLU A 530 7.32 -40.88 -31.28
C GLU A 530 5.90 -41.48 -31.11
N LYS A 531 5.35 -41.47 -29.89
CA LYS A 531 4.01 -41.98 -29.57
C LYS A 531 2.90 -40.91 -29.57
N GLY A 532 3.23 -39.65 -29.86
CA GLY A 532 2.30 -38.52 -29.88
C GLY A 532 2.43 -37.57 -28.68
N VAL A 533 1.41 -36.74 -28.46
CA VAL A 533 1.34 -35.79 -27.33
C VAL A 533 1.18 -36.57 -26.03
N GLN A 534 2.11 -36.38 -25.10
CA GLN A 534 2.10 -37.03 -23.79
C GLN A 534 1.32 -36.20 -22.75
N ALA A 535 1.59 -34.90 -22.70
CA ALA A 535 0.97 -33.96 -21.77
C ALA A 535 1.04 -32.54 -22.34
N GLU A 536 0.01 -31.74 -22.10
CA GLU A 536 -0.06 -30.33 -22.50
C GLU A 536 -0.23 -29.47 -21.26
N HIS A 537 0.69 -28.53 -21.06
CA HIS A 537 0.72 -27.66 -19.90
C HIS A 537 1.20 -26.25 -20.29
N ASP A 538 0.72 -25.29 -19.52
CA ASP A 538 1.20 -23.92 -19.53
C ASP A 538 2.64 -23.88 -19.00
N VAL A 539 3.56 -23.27 -19.75
CA VAL A 539 4.98 -23.11 -19.38
C VAL A 539 5.38 -21.66 -19.50
N SER A 540 6.12 -21.17 -18.50
CA SER A 540 6.66 -19.84 -18.51
C SER A 540 7.84 -19.76 -19.49
N LYS A 541 7.67 -19.02 -20.59
CA LYS A 541 8.71 -18.81 -21.59
C LYS A 541 9.64 -17.71 -21.10
N ARG A 542 10.95 -17.97 -21.18
CA ARG A 542 11.98 -16.95 -20.95
C ARG A 542 13.05 -16.97 -22.00
N ILE A 543 13.45 -15.76 -22.41
CA ILE A 543 14.46 -15.58 -23.45
C ILE A 543 15.76 -15.13 -22.81
N VAL A 544 16.80 -15.91 -23.00
CA VAL A 544 18.11 -15.74 -22.37
C VAL A 544 19.20 -15.98 -23.40
N ASP A 545 20.35 -15.33 -23.23
CA ASP A 545 21.54 -15.69 -24.00
C ASP A 545 22.30 -16.87 -23.37
N THR A 546 23.38 -17.26 -24.05
CA THR A 546 24.25 -18.36 -23.60
C THR A 546 25.03 -18.06 -22.33
N ALA A 547 25.16 -16.78 -21.94
CA ALA A 547 25.89 -16.37 -20.74
C ALA A 547 25.02 -16.43 -19.47
N ALA A 548 23.70 -16.42 -19.60
CA ALA A 548 22.75 -16.35 -18.49
C ALA A 548 23.00 -17.42 -17.41
N LEU A 549 23.07 -18.71 -17.78
CA LEU A 549 23.29 -19.78 -16.80
C LEU A 549 24.59 -19.61 -16.02
N GLY A 550 25.66 -19.14 -16.67
CA GLY A 550 26.95 -18.90 -16.02
C GLY A 550 26.95 -17.66 -15.12
N LEU A 551 26.32 -16.57 -15.58
CA LEU A 551 26.23 -15.31 -14.84
C LEU A 551 25.39 -15.47 -13.56
N TYR A 552 24.25 -16.13 -13.67
CA TYR A 552 23.34 -16.43 -12.57
C TYR A 552 23.70 -17.72 -11.82
N LYS A 553 24.74 -18.43 -12.26
CA LYS A 553 25.19 -19.72 -11.69
C LYS A 553 24.06 -20.75 -11.52
N ILE A 554 23.14 -20.80 -12.47
CA ILE A 554 22.04 -21.77 -12.49
C ILE A 554 22.62 -23.16 -12.85
N PRO A 555 22.53 -24.16 -11.97
CA PRO A 555 23.07 -25.50 -12.22
C PRO A 555 22.39 -26.20 -13.40
N LEU A 556 23.19 -26.74 -14.32
CA LEU A 556 22.72 -27.65 -15.36
C LEU A 556 22.79 -29.09 -14.85
N LEU A 557 21.66 -29.76 -14.74
CA LEU A 557 21.51 -31.11 -14.20
C LEU A 557 21.71 -32.21 -15.25
N ALA A 558 21.30 -31.93 -16.49
CA ALA A 558 21.44 -32.85 -17.61
C ALA A 558 21.58 -32.10 -18.94
N GLY A 559 22.23 -32.74 -19.92
CA GLY A 559 22.37 -32.20 -21.27
C GLY A 559 23.45 -31.12 -21.38
N ARG A 560 23.17 -30.06 -22.13
CA ARG A 560 24.09 -28.95 -22.40
C ARG A 560 23.37 -27.60 -22.36
N ASN A 561 24.15 -26.52 -22.35
CA ASN A 561 23.63 -25.16 -22.49
C ASN A 561 23.10 -24.89 -23.92
N LEU A 562 22.31 -23.81 -24.07
CA LEU A 562 21.81 -23.29 -25.33
C LEU A 562 22.96 -22.84 -26.23
N LEU A 563 22.77 -22.97 -27.54
CA LEU A 563 23.66 -22.41 -28.56
C LEU A 563 23.20 -20.99 -28.95
N PRO A 564 24.14 -20.09 -29.32
CA PRO A 564 23.78 -18.78 -29.85
C PRO A 564 22.95 -18.96 -31.13
N SER A 565 21.77 -18.35 -31.17
CA SER A 565 20.88 -18.43 -32.32
C SER A 565 20.01 -17.17 -32.41
N ASP A 566 19.82 -16.68 -33.64
CA ASP A 566 18.95 -15.52 -33.89
C ASP A 566 17.47 -15.87 -33.68
N THR A 567 17.09 -17.13 -33.95
CA THR A 567 15.74 -17.69 -33.77
C THR A 567 15.77 -18.89 -32.83
N ALA A 568 14.73 -19.08 -32.02
CA ALA A 568 14.64 -20.24 -31.13
C ALA A 568 14.71 -21.56 -31.93
N ARG A 569 15.66 -22.44 -31.55
CA ARG A 569 15.89 -23.76 -32.18
C ARG A 569 15.84 -24.92 -31.21
N GLU A 570 16.02 -24.64 -29.94
CA GLU A 570 16.16 -25.61 -28.87
C GLU A 570 15.74 -24.98 -27.55
N VAL A 571 15.44 -25.81 -26.56
CA VAL A 571 14.90 -25.38 -25.28
C VAL A 571 15.65 -26.04 -24.13
N ILE A 572 15.85 -25.27 -23.05
CA ILE A 572 16.22 -25.80 -21.74
C ILE A 572 15.01 -25.70 -20.82
N ILE A 573 14.76 -26.72 -20.02
CA ILE A 573 13.66 -26.73 -19.05
C ILE A 573 14.18 -26.91 -17.62
N ASN A 574 13.37 -26.60 -16.62
CA ASN A 574 13.69 -26.88 -15.22
C ASN A 574 13.18 -28.26 -14.74
N GLU A 575 13.54 -28.65 -13.52
CA GLU A 575 13.09 -29.91 -12.89
C GLU A 575 11.56 -29.99 -12.78
N THR A 576 10.91 -28.90 -12.34
CA THR A 576 9.44 -28.84 -12.25
C THR A 576 8.76 -29.13 -13.61
N ALA A 577 9.34 -28.68 -14.73
CA ALA A 577 8.80 -29.00 -16.06
C ALA A 577 8.96 -30.49 -16.41
N VAL A 578 10.08 -31.12 -16.05
CA VAL A 578 10.29 -32.57 -16.22
C VAL A 578 9.21 -33.36 -15.49
N GLU A 579 8.88 -32.96 -14.26
CA GLU A 579 7.82 -33.59 -13.46
C GLU A 579 6.44 -33.33 -14.04
N THR A 580 6.13 -32.08 -14.39
CA THR A 580 4.83 -31.65 -14.90
C THR A 580 4.47 -32.35 -16.20
N PHE A 581 5.42 -32.48 -17.12
CA PHE A 581 5.25 -33.20 -18.39
C PHE A 581 5.39 -34.72 -18.27
N GLY A 582 5.74 -35.25 -17.09
CA GLY A 582 5.92 -36.69 -16.89
C GLY A 582 7.11 -37.27 -17.68
N LEU A 583 8.18 -36.50 -17.89
CA LEU A 583 9.34 -36.87 -18.71
C LEU A 583 10.30 -37.86 -18.00
N GLY A 584 9.98 -38.27 -16.78
CA GLY A 584 10.72 -39.26 -16.00
C GLY A 584 11.84 -38.64 -15.18
N SER A 585 13.01 -38.41 -15.79
CA SER A 585 14.18 -37.84 -15.14
C SER A 585 14.85 -36.77 -16.00
N PRO A 586 15.68 -35.86 -15.43
CA PRO A 586 16.40 -34.85 -16.20
C PRO A 586 17.16 -35.42 -17.40
N GLN A 587 17.83 -36.57 -17.24
CA GLN A 587 18.55 -37.24 -18.33
C GLN A 587 17.60 -37.84 -19.37
N ALA A 588 16.45 -38.38 -18.97
CA ALA A 588 15.47 -38.96 -19.89
C ALA A 588 14.72 -37.88 -20.72
N ALA A 589 14.63 -36.65 -20.21
CA ALA A 589 14.04 -35.52 -20.92
C ALA A 589 14.89 -35.05 -22.12
N ILE A 590 16.21 -35.27 -22.07
CA ILE A 590 17.12 -34.83 -23.15
C ILE A 590 16.80 -35.55 -24.45
N GLY A 591 16.65 -34.77 -25.54
CA GLY A 591 16.32 -35.27 -26.87
C GLY A 591 14.82 -35.51 -27.10
N GLN A 592 13.97 -35.36 -26.07
CA GLN A 592 12.53 -35.25 -26.27
C GLN A 592 12.17 -33.87 -26.84
N PHE A 593 10.92 -33.69 -27.25
CA PHE A 593 10.48 -32.48 -27.93
C PHE A 593 9.36 -31.77 -27.16
N LEU A 594 9.44 -30.44 -27.09
CA LEU A 594 8.35 -29.57 -26.65
C LEU A 594 7.77 -28.84 -27.85
N LYS A 595 6.48 -29.00 -28.07
CA LYS A 595 5.74 -28.35 -29.15
C LYS A 595 4.88 -27.23 -28.60
N GLU A 596 5.15 -26.01 -29.05
CA GLU A 596 4.32 -24.86 -28.73
C GLU A 596 2.95 -24.97 -29.43
N ASN A 597 1.86 -24.62 -28.74
CA ASN A 597 0.52 -24.67 -29.31
C ASN A 597 0.42 -23.69 -30.51
N GLN A 598 0.12 -24.20 -31.70
CA GLN A 598 0.17 -23.48 -32.98
C GLN A 598 1.57 -22.92 -33.37
N GLY A 599 2.64 -23.37 -32.71
CA GLY A 599 4.00 -22.91 -32.93
C GLY A 599 4.96 -24.02 -33.37
N ASN A 600 6.25 -23.78 -33.16
CA ASN A 600 7.32 -24.70 -33.54
C ASN A 600 7.49 -25.83 -32.52
N THR A 601 8.22 -26.87 -32.93
CA THR A 601 8.64 -27.97 -32.07
C THR A 601 10.13 -27.84 -31.77
N TYR A 602 10.50 -27.86 -30.49
CA TYR A 602 11.85 -27.60 -30.03
C TYR A 602 12.41 -28.83 -29.29
N PRO A 603 13.61 -29.33 -29.64
CA PRO A 603 14.28 -30.37 -28.87
C PRO A 603 14.75 -29.83 -27.51
N ILE A 604 14.54 -30.64 -26.47
CA ILE A 604 15.02 -30.38 -25.12
C ILE A 604 16.51 -30.75 -25.07
N VAL A 605 17.37 -29.76 -24.91
CA VAL A 605 18.84 -29.93 -24.96
C VAL A 605 19.51 -29.88 -23.59
N GLY A 606 18.79 -29.37 -22.59
CA GLY A 606 19.29 -29.27 -21.22
C GLY A 606 18.16 -29.23 -20.21
N VAL A 607 18.47 -29.69 -18.99
CA VAL A 607 17.62 -29.53 -17.82
C VAL A 607 18.42 -28.81 -16.74
N VAL A 608 17.89 -27.72 -16.22
CA VAL A 608 18.48 -26.95 -15.11
C VAL A 608 17.76 -27.24 -13.81
N SER A 609 18.41 -26.94 -12.68
CA SER A 609 17.74 -27.01 -11.39
C SER A 609 16.62 -25.99 -11.27
N ASP A 610 15.67 -26.26 -10.40
CA ASP A 610 14.60 -25.32 -10.09
C ASP A 610 15.16 -24.02 -9.49
N PHE A 611 14.63 -22.90 -9.99
CA PHE A 611 14.92 -21.57 -9.48
C PHE A 611 13.65 -20.73 -9.39
N GLN A 612 13.61 -19.82 -8.44
CA GLN A 612 12.47 -18.96 -8.19
C GLN A 612 12.45 -17.85 -9.23
N MET A 613 11.34 -17.75 -9.96
CA MET A 613 11.15 -16.78 -11.03
C MET A 613 10.11 -15.72 -10.68
N LEU A 614 9.08 -16.15 -9.94
CA LEU A 614 7.96 -15.34 -9.48
C LEU A 614 8.08 -15.08 -7.98
N SER A 615 7.15 -14.31 -7.42
CA SER A 615 7.09 -14.03 -5.99
C SER A 615 7.06 -15.33 -5.17
N SER A 616 7.71 -15.39 -4.00
CA SER A 616 7.71 -16.59 -3.13
C SER A 616 6.33 -16.92 -2.52
N HIS A 617 5.32 -16.08 -2.80
CA HIS A 617 3.91 -16.42 -2.62
C HIS A 617 3.47 -17.57 -3.55
N GLN A 618 4.16 -17.75 -4.68
CA GLN A 618 3.90 -18.79 -5.67
C GLN A 618 4.96 -19.88 -5.63
N LYS A 619 4.55 -21.10 -6.00
CA LYS A 619 5.48 -22.23 -6.18
C LYS A 619 6.34 -22.01 -7.42
N ILE A 620 7.44 -22.75 -7.51
CA ILE A 620 8.22 -22.80 -8.75
C ILE A 620 7.35 -23.44 -9.83
N GLU A 621 7.29 -22.81 -10.99
CA GLU A 621 6.49 -23.26 -12.13
C GLU A 621 7.38 -23.97 -13.17
N SER A 622 6.74 -24.56 -14.19
CA SER A 622 7.44 -25.08 -15.35
C SER A 622 8.02 -23.91 -16.16
N ILE A 623 9.34 -23.95 -16.41
CA ILE A 623 10.08 -22.91 -17.14
C ILE A 623 10.68 -23.50 -18.40
N ALA A 624 10.62 -22.75 -19.49
CA ALA A 624 11.31 -23.03 -20.75
C ALA A 624 12.17 -21.84 -21.16
N LEU A 625 13.50 -22.06 -21.20
CA LEU A 625 14.51 -21.09 -21.60
C LEU A 625 14.84 -21.27 -23.08
N PHE A 626 14.79 -20.16 -23.82
CA PHE A 626 15.11 -20.10 -25.25
C PHE A 626 16.19 -19.04 -25.51
N CYS A 627 16.97 -19.24 -26.57
CA CYS A 627 17.89 -18.22 -27.09
C CYS A 627 17.36 -17.72 -28.45
N GLU A 628 16.97 -16.45 -28.49
CA GLU A 628 16.58 -15.72 -29.70
C GLU A 628 16.83 -14.21 -29.52
N ASN A 629 16.98 -13.47 -30.62
CA ASN A 629 17.38 -12.06 -30.56
C ASN A 629 16.21 -11.08 -30.44
N GLU A 630 15.00 -11.47 -30.82
CA GLU A 630 13.89 -10.54 -31.11
C GLU A 630 13.38 -9.77 -29.87
N THR A 631 13.55 -10.31 -28.66
CA THR A 631 12.98 -9.75 -27.43
C THR A 631 14.00 -9.45 -26.32
N GLN A 632 15.29 -9.44 -26.65
CA GLN A 632 16.33 -9.20 -25.66
C GLN A 632 16.42 -7.70 -25.31
N SER A 633 15.81 -7.32 -24.19
CA SER A 633 15.72 -5.91 -23.79
C SER A 633 16.53 -5.53 -22.55
N THR A 634 17.06 -6.49 -21.81
CA THR A 634 17.76 -6.23 -20.54
C THR A 634 19.18 -6.78 -20.58
N LEU A 635 20.15 -5.95 -20.18
CA LEU A 635 21.51 -6.38 -19.90
C LEU A 635 21.66 -6.63 -18.42
N SER A 636 22.07 -7.85 -18.07
CA SER A 636 22.45 -8.24 -16.72
C SER A 636 23.97 -8.26 -16.64
N ILE A 637 24.53 -7.41 -15.77
CA ILE A 637 25.96 -7.21 -15.63
C ILE A 637 26.39 -7.61 -14.23
N LYS A 638 27.25 -8.64 -14.14
CA LYS A 638 27.94 -8.98 -12.90
C LYS A 638 29.14 -8.08 -12.73
N MET A 639 29.16 -7.28 -11.67
CA MET A 639 30.31 -6.44 -11.35
C MET A 639 31.49 -7.27 -10.85
N ALA A 640 32.70 -6.86 -11.22
CA ALA A 640 33.93 -7.46 -10.71
C ALA A 640 34.23 -6.96 -9.29
N GLY A 641 34.66 -7.88 -8.42
CA GLY A 641 34.97 -7.59 -7.02
C GLY A 641 33.73 -7.32 -6.16
N SER A 642 33.97 -7.11 -4.87
CA SER A 642 32.93 -6.91 -3.84
C SER A 642 33.02 -5.53 -3.15
N ASP A 643 33.80 -4.60 -3.70
CA ASP A 643 33.97 -3.24 -3.16
C ASP A 643 33.12 -2.22 -3.95
N PRO A 644 32.09 -1.61 -3.34
CA PRO A 644 31.26 -0.57 -3.96
C PRO A 644 32.04 0.60 -4.57
N LYS A 645 33.24 0.91 -4.08
CA LYS A 645 34.08 1.99 -4.63
C LYS A 645 34.61 1.68 -6.03
N THR A 646 34.87 0.41 -6.31
CA THR A 646 35.31 -0.05 -7.64
C THR A 646 34.17 -0.01 -8.65
N TRP A 647 32.93 -0.20 -8.19
CA TRP A 647 31.74 -0.15 -9.03
C TRP A 647 31.40 1.27 -9.50
N GLU A 648 31.65 2.30 -8.69
CA GLU A 648 31.42 3.70 -9.10
C GLU A 648 32.23 4.07 -10.36
N GLN A 649 33.49 3.61 -10.44
CA GLN A 649 34.32 3.82 -11.62
C GLN A 649 33.79 3.02 -12.82
N GLY A 650 33.33 1.78 -12.58
CA GLY A 650 32.65 0.96 -13.58
C GLY A 650 31.43 1.67 -14.18
N PHE A 651 30.55 2.22 -13.35
CA PHE A 651 29.35 2.94 -13.80
C PHE A 651 29.68 4.17 -14.63
N ARG A 652 30.71 4.94 -14.27
CA ARG A 652 31.15 6.09 -15.09
C ARG A 652 31.64 5.64 -16.47
N LYS A 653 32.39 4.54 -16.55
CA LYS A 653 32.85 3.99 -17.84
C LYS A 653 31.68 3.41 -18.66
N MET A 654 30.74 2.73 -18.00
CA MET A 654 29.53 2.23 -18.64
C MET A 654 28.67 3.35 -19.22
N ASP A 655 28.48 4.44 -18.48
CA ASP A 655 27.75 5.63 -18.96
C ASP A 655 28.44 6.24 -20.19
N LEU A 656 29.78 6.32 -20.20
CA LEU A 656 30.52 6.79 -21.38
C LEU A 656 30.29 5.91 -22.61
N GLU A 657 30.33 4.58 -22.48
CA GLU A 657 30.02 3.68 -23.60
C GLU A 657 28.54 3.73 -24.00
N TRP A 658 27.65 3.87 -23.03
CA TRP A 658 26.22 4.07 -23.25
C TRP A 658 25.96 5.33 -24.08
N GLN A 659 26.53 6.48 -23.71
CA GLN A 659 26.33 7.75 -24.42
C GLN A 659 26.87 7.73 -25.86
N LYS A 660 27.90 6.92 -26.17
CA LYS A 660 28.38 6.75 -27.55
C LYS A 660 27.35 6.05 -28.43
N LEU A 661 26.66 5.04 -27.89
CA LEU A 661 25.70 4.22 -28.63
C LEU A 661 24.28 4.79 -28.59
N TYR A 662 23.91 5.47 -27.52
CA TYR A 662 22.59 6.04 -27.24
C TYR A 662 22.70 7.52 -26.81
N PRO A 663 23.13 8.43 -27.72
CA PRO A 663 23.30 9.83 -27.39
C PRO A 663 21.95 10.47 -27.02
N GLY A 664 21.92 11.21 -25.91
CA GLY A 664 20.70 11.86 -25.40
C GLY A 664 19.74 10.90 -24.69
N VAL A 665 20.18 9.69 -24.34
CA VAL A 665 19.42 8.76 -23.50
C VAL A 665 20.12 8.63 -22.16
N PRO A 666 19.46 8.91 -21.02
CA PRO A 666 20.10 8.80 -19.72
C PRO A 666 20.48 7.36 -19.40
N PHE A 667 21.70 7.14 -18.93
CA PHE A 667 22.12 5.84 -18.41
C PHE A 667 21.42 5.56 -17.08
N LYS A 668 20.55 4.56 -17.08
CA LYS A 668 19.80 4.11 -15.90
C LYS A 668 20.12 2.66 -15.62
N TYR A 669 20.34 2.35 -14.35
CA TYR A 669 20.60 1.00 -13.90
C TYR A 669 19.88 0.75 -12.58
N LYS A 670 19.60 -0.52 -12.29
CA LYS A 670 19.05 -0.99 -11.01
C LYS A 670 19.89 -2.13 -10.48
N PHE A 671 20.08 -2.21 -9.17
CA PHE A 671 20.63 -3.43 -8.59
C PHE A 671 19.56 -4.52 -8.54
N TYR A 672 19.96 -5.77 -8.73
CA TYR A 672 19.02 -6.90 -8.65
C TYR A 672 18.33 -6.98 -7.27
N ASP A 673 19.04 -6.62 -6.20
CA ASP A 673 18.49 -6.54 -4.84
C ASP A 673 17.39 -5.49 -4.69
N GLU A 674 17.44 -4.41 -5.48
CA GLU A 674 16.39 -3.39 -5.50
C GLU A 674 15.13 -3.93 -6.19
N VAL A 675 15.27 -4.69 -7.27
CA VAL A 675 14.14 -5.35 -7.94
C VAL A 675 13.43 -6.32 -6.98
N LEU A 676 14.19 -7.12 -6.24
CA LEU A 676 13.64 -7.98 -5.19
C LEU A 676 12.97 -7.17 -4.07
N ALA A 677 13.57 -6.05 -3.67
CA ALA A 677 13.00 -5.18 -2.65
C ALA A 677 11.68 -4.53 -3.10
N GLU A 678 11.59 -4.13 -4.36
CA GLU A 678 10.37 -3.60 -5.00
C GLU A 678 9.27 -4.66 -5.01
N MET A 679 9.60 -5.90 -5.36
CA MET A 679 8.65 -7.02 -5.41
C MET A 679 8.02 -7.35 -4.05
N TYR A 680 8.80 -7.23 -2.96
CA TYR A 680 8.31 -7.41 -1.59
C TYR A 680 7.95 -6.08 -0.89
N ALA A 681 7.81 -4.98 -1.63
CA ALA A 681 7.53 -3.67 -1.03
C ALA A 681 6.18 -3.66 -0.28
N GLY A 682 5.17 -4.36 -0.80
CA GLY A 682 3.87 -4.52 -0.15
C GLY A 682 3.98 -5.19 1.22
N ASP A 683 4.70 -6.31 1.29
CA ASP A 683 4.94 -7.04 2.54
C ASP A 683 5.77 -6.22 3.54
N ARG A 684 6.78 -5.46 3.07
CA ARG A 684 7.55 -4.53 3.91
C ARG A 684 6.70 -3.40 4.47
N LYS A 685 5.83 -2.81 3.64
CA LYS A 685 4.88 -1.77 4.08
C LYS A 685 3.96 -2.31 5.17
N MET A 686 3.41 -3.52 4.98
CA MET A 686 2.60 -4.19 6.00
C MET A 686 3.38 -4.42 7.30
N SER A 687 4.62 -4.91 7.20
CA SER A 687 5.52 -5.09 8.36
C SER A 687 5.78 -3.78 9.11
N SER A 688 6.04 -2.68 8.39
CA SER A 688 6.24 -1.36 8.98
C SER A 688 5.00 -0.85 9.72
N LEU A 689 3.81 -1.01 9.12
CA LEU A 689 2.54 -0.66 9.75
C LEU A 689 2.25 -1.50 11.01
N ALA A 690 2.52 -2.81 10.95
CA ALA A 690 2.38 -3.71 12.10
C ALA A 690 3.32 -3.29 13.25
N ASN A 691 4.58 -2.97 12.95
CA ASN A 691 5.56 -2.51 13.93
C ASN A 691 5.15 -1.17 14.56
N GLY A 692 4.68 -0.20 13.76
CA GLY A 692 4.17 1.07 14.26
C GLY A 692 2.96 0.89 15.18
N THR A 693 1.99 0.07 14.76
CA THR A 693 0.79 -0.26 15.55
C THR A 693 1.14 -0.97 16.86
N MET A 694 2.09 -1.90 16.82
CA MET A 694 2.64 -2.59 17.99
C MET A 694 3.27 -1.61 18.98
N GLY A 695 4.13 -0.70 18.50
CA GLY A 695 4.76 0.33 19.33
C GLY A 695 3.73 1.23 20.03
N ILE A 696 2.69 1.65 19.31
CA ILE A 696 1.58 2.44 19.86
C ILE A 696 0.81 1.65 20.93
N ALA A 697 0.39 0.42 20.63
CA ALA A 697 -0.38 -0.41 21.56
C ALA A 697 0.41 -0.69 22.86
N LEU A 698 1.70 -0.94 22.71
CA LEU A 698 2.62 -1.16 23.82
C LEU A 698 2.77 0.10 24.69
N LEU A 699 2.96 1.27 24.07
CA LEU A 699 3.03 2.55 24.77
C LEU A 699 1.76 2.79 25.59
N ILE A 700 0.58 2.59 24.99
CA ILE A 700 -0.72 2.75 25.67
C ILE A 700 -0.84 1.78 26.85
N SER A 701 -0.40 0.53 26.69
CA SER A 701 -0.42 -0.48 27.76
C SER A 701 0.50 -0.13 28.93
N CYS A 702 1.69 0.40 28.64
CA CYS A 702 2.62 0.91 29.66
C CYS A 702 2.00 2.08 30.43
N LEU A 703 1.34 3.02 29.75
CA LEU A 703 0.65 4.14 30.41
C LEU A 703 -0.47 3.65 31.33
N GLY A 704 -1.25 2.66 30.91
CA GLY A 704 -2.30 2.05 31.72
C GLY A 704 -1.75 1.38 32.97
N LEU A 705 -0.68 0.59 32.80
CA LEU A 705 0.01 -0.07 33.91
C LEU A 705 0.62 0.94 34.88
N PHE A 706 1.22 2.01 34.36
CA PHE A 706 1.79 3.10 35.14
C PHE A 706 0.75 3.74 36.06
N GLY A 707 -0.42 4.15 35.54
CA GLY A 707 -1.41 4.80 36.39
C GLY A 707 -2.03 3.84 37.41
N MET A 708 -2.06 2.56 37.09
CA MET A 708 -2.51 1.51 37.99
C MET A 708 -1.53 1.18 39.11
N SER A 709 -0.24 1.13 38.80
CA SER A 709 0.79 0.93 39.83
C SER A 709 0.78 2.11 40.79
N MET A 710 0.67 3.35 40.27
CA MET A 710 0.54 4.55 41.09
C MET A 710 -0.70 4.52 42.00
N PHE A 711 -1.84 4.06 41.49
CA PHE A 711 -3.06 3.88 42.30
C PHE A 711 -2.86 2.88 43.44
N THR A 712 -2.27 1.72 43.14
CA THR A 712 -2.06 0.64 44.09
C THR A 712 -1.10 1.07 45.19
N ILE A 713 -0.04 1.79 44.81
CA ILE A 713 0.90 2.41 45.74
C ILE A 713 0.18 3.39 46.66
N LEU A 714 -0.64 4.31 46.13
CA LEU A 714 -1.38 5.30 46.93
C LEU A 714 -2.32 4.63 47.95
N ARG A 715 -2.93 3.49 47.60
CA ARG A 715 -3.80 2.74 48.52
C ARG A 715 -3.02 1.97 49.58
N ARG A 716 -1.81 1.51 49.26
CA ARG A 716 -0.94 0.74 50.16
C ARG A 716 0.14 1.60 50.84
N THR A 717 0.10 2.93 50.75
CA THR A 717 1.14 3.83 51.31
C THR A 717 1.43 3.57 52.80
N LYS A 718 0.40 3.43 53.65
CA LYS A 718 0.59 3.13 55.09
C LYS A 718 1.20 1.74 55.32
N GLU A 719 0.74 0.74 54.57
CA GLU A 719 1.27 -0.62 54.64
C GLU A 719 2.74 -0.67 54.21
N ILE A 720 3.10 0.03 53.13
CA ILE A 720 4.46 0.17 52.64
C ILE A 720 5.34 0.88 53.67
N GLY A 721 4.84 1.96 54.28
CA GLY A 721 5.54 2.70 55.34
C GLY A 721 5.82 1.84 56.57
N ILE A 722 4.84 1.08 57.06
CA ILE A 722 5.00 0.15 58.18
C ILE A 722 6.03 -0.94 57.82
N ARG A 723 5.90 -1.58 56.66
CA ARG A 723 6.85 -2.63 56.22
C ARG A 723 8.28 -2.11 56.09
N LYS A 724 8.46 -0.87 55.62
CA LYS A 724 9.78 -0.24 55.49
C LYS A 724 10.40 0.07 56.85
N VAL A 725 9.60 0.55 57.82
CA VAL A 725 10.04 0.71 59.21
C VAL A 725 10.37 -0.63 59.86
N LEU A 726 9.66 -1.71 59.49
CA LEU A 726 9.93 -3.09 59.91
C LEU A 726 11.11 -3.75 59.15
N GLY A 727 11.87 -3.01 58.34
CA GLY A 727 13.10 -3.50 57.70
C GLY A 727 12.93 -4.15 56.32
N ALA A 728 11.76 -4.05 55.67
CA ALA A 728 11.59 -4.55 54.32
C ALA A 728 12.48 -3.78 53.31
N SER A 729 13.23 -4.53 52.48
CA SER A 729 14.05 -3.94 51.42
C SER A 729 13.19 -3.33 50.30
N VAL A 730 13.76 -2.36 49.57
CA VAL A 730 13.15 -1.75 48.38
C VAL A 730 12.77 -2.82 47.34
N ALA A 731 13.61 -3.84 47.18
CA ALA A 731 13.36 -4.97 46.28
C ALA A 731 12.16 -5.82 46.74
N GLY A 732 12.03 -6.08 48.05
CA GLY A 732 10.89 -6.83 48.59
C GLY A 732 9.55 -6.12 48.40
N ILE A 733 9.52 -4.80 48.59
CA ILE A 733 8.32 -3.98 48.35
C ILE A 733 7.99 -3.93 46.85
N THR A 734 9.01 -3.79 46.01
CA THR A 734 8.85 -3.76 44.54
C THR A 734 8.34 -5.10 43.99
N GLY A 735 8.88 -6.22 44.47
CA GLY A 735 8.44 -7.56 44.07
C GLY A 735 6.99 -7.86 44.44
N LEU A 736 6.56 -7.42 45.64
CA LEU A 736 5.16 -7.56 46.06
C LEU A 736 4.20 -6.81 45.13
N LEU A 737 4.55 -5.59 44.74
CA LEU A 737 3.74 -4.79 43.82
C LEU A 737 3.77 -5.38 42.40
N ALA A 738 4.94 -5.84 41.93
CA ALA A 738 5.10 -6.45 40.61
C ALA A 738 4.28 -7.73 40.45
N LYS A 739 4.14 -8.56 41.51
CA LYS A 739 3.39 -9.82 41.46
C LYS A 739 1.94 -9.64 40.99
N ASP A 740 1.24 -8.64 41.52
CA ASP A 740 -0.17 -8.37 41.18
C ASP A 740 -0.33 -8.01 39.70
N PHE A 741 0.67 -7.36 39.10
CA PHE A 741 0.66 -6.97 37.68
C PHE A 741 1.13 -8.09 36.75
N LEU A 742 2.19 -8.80 37.13
CA LEU A 742 2.71 -9.94 36.39
C LEU A 742 1.66 -11.04 36.24
N ALA A 743 0.79 -11.24 37.22
CA ALA A 743 -0.33 -12.16 37.11
C ALA A 743 -1.29 -11.79 35.96
N LEU A 744 -1.59 -10.50 35.77
CA LEU A 744 -2.44 -10.03 34.68
C LEU A 744 -1.75 -10.19 33.32
N VAL A 745 -0.45 -9.87 33.25
CA VAL A 745 0.37 -10.06 32.04
C VAL A 745 0.44 -11.54 31.66
N PHE A 746 0.61 -12.43 32.64
CA PHE A 746 0.64 -13.87 32.41
C PHE A 746 -0.69 -14.39 31.84
N VAL A 747 -1.83 -13.99 32.42
CA VAL A 747 -3.15 -14.35 31.88
C VAL A 747 -3.31 -13.85 30.45
N ALA A 748 -2.85 -12.63 30.16
CA ALA A 748 -2.87 -12.09 28.81
C ALA A 748 -2.02 -12.89 27.83
N ILE A 749 -0.81 -13.32 28.21
CA ILE A 749 0.07 -14.16 27.38
C ILE A 749 -0.59 -15.50 27.06
N VAL A 750 -1.22 -16.14 28.05
CA VAL A 750 -1.91 -17.43 27.88
C VAL A 750 -3.08 -17.31 26.89
N ILE A 751 -3.82 -16.20 26.93
CA ILE A 751 -4.94 -15.95 26.00
C ILE A 751 -4.43 -15.55 24.61
N ALA A 752 -3.43 -14.68 24.54
CA ALA A 752 -2.92 -14.14 23.29
C ALA A 752 -2.20 -15.18 22.43
N SER A 753 -1.45 -16.10 23.05
CA SER A 753 -0.62 -17.08 22.33
C SER A 753 -1.41 -17.97 21.35
N PRO A 754 -2.54 -18.63 21.73
CA PRO A 754 -3.31 -19.44 20.78
C PRO A 754 -3.98 -18.60 19.70
N ILE A 755 -4.44 -17.39 20.02
CA ILE A 755 -5.02 -16.48 19.03
C ILE A 755 -3.94 -16.03 18.02
N ALA A 756 -2.75 -15.65 18.50
CA ALA A 756 -1.61 -15.28 17.64
C ALA A 756 -1.23 -16.44 16.73
N TYR A 757 -1.16 -17.66 17.28
CA TYR A 757 -0.82 -18.86 16.52
C TYR A 757 -1.81 -19.08 15.37
N TYR A 758 -3.12 -19.06 15.65
CA TYR A 758 -4.15 -19.24 14.63
C TYR A 758 -4.08 -18.19 13.53
N LEU A 759 -3.95 -16.90 13.89
CA LEU A 759 -3.87 -15.79 12.93
C LEU A 759 -2.62 -15.87 12.06
N MET A 760 -1.46 -16.14 12.68
CA MET A 760 -0.19 -16.23 11.95
C MET A 760 -0.08 -17.47 11.10
N GLN A 761 -0.71 -18.58 11.50
CA GLN A 761 -0.78 -19.77 10.67
C GLN A 761 -1.61 -19.53 9.41
N HIS A 762 -2.75 -18.84 9.53
CA HIS A 762 -3.56 -18.45 8.36
C HIS A 762 -2.80 -17.46 7.46
N TRP A 763 -2.15 -16.45 8.02
CA TRP A 763 -1.39 -15.50 7.23
C TRP A 763 -0.18 -16.13 6.51
N LEU A 764 0.55 -17.03 7.20
CA LEU A 764 1.62 -17.81 6.57
C LEU A 764 1.08 -18.82 5.55
N ALA A 765 -0.23 -19.10 5.53
CA ALA A 765 -0.83 -20.00 4.56
C ALA A 765 -0.75 -19.47 3.12
N ASP A 766 -0.75 -18.14 2.97
CA ASP A 766 -0.69 -17.45 1.68
C ASP A 766 0.69 -17.53 1.02
N PHE A 767 1.72 -17.96 1.76
CA PHE A 767 3.08 -18.14 1.24
C PHE A 767 3.35 -19.60 0.90
N ALA A 768 3.80 -19.85 -0.34
CA ALA A 768 4.30 -21.17 -0.75
C ALA A 768 5.57 -21.55 0.04
N TYR A 769 6.47 -20.59 0.26
CA TYR A 769 7.67 -20.74 1.09
C TYR A 769 7.56 -19.92 2.37
N ARG A 770 7.52 -20.60 3.50
CA ARG A 770 7.24 -19.98 4.80
C ARG A 770 8.09 -20.54 5.92
N ILE A 771 8.31 -19.70 6.93
CA ILE A 771 8.87 -20.15 8.21
C ILE A 771 7.86 -21.01 8.97
N ASP A 772 8.35 -21.99 9.71
CA ASP A 772 7.53 -22.69 10.69
C ASP A 772 7.35 -21.84 11.95
N LEU A 773 6.14 -21.85 12.51
CA LEU A 773 5.86 -21.20 13.78
C LEU A 773 6.52 -21.99 14.92
N GLN A 774 7.63 -21.44 15.42
CA GLN A 774 8.38 -22.05 16.51
C GLN A 774 7.99 -21.44 17.86
N GLY A 775 7.92 -22.27 18.91
CA GLY A 775 7.50 -21.85 20.25
C GLY A 775 8.32 -20.71 20.85
N TRP A 776 9.60 -20.60 20.50
CA TRP A 776 10.47 -19.52 20.99
C TRP A 776 9.99 -18.13 20.55
N MET A 777 9.26 -18.01 19.43
CA MET A 777 8.73 -16.71 18.97
C MET A 777 7.72 -16.15 19.98
N PHE A 778 6.84 -17.01 20.51
CA PHE A 778 5.87 -16.66 21.53
C PHE A 778 6.56 -16.37 22.87
N VAL A 779 7.57 -17.16 23.23
CA VAL A 779 8.37 -16.95 24.44
C VAL A 779 9.14 -15.63 24.38
N ALA A 780 9.74 -15.29 23.24
CA ALA A 780 10.46 -14.03 23.05
C ALA A 780 9.53 -12.83 23.16
N ALA A 781 8.35 -12.88 22.51
CA ALA A 781 7.33 -11.84 22.65
C ALA A 781 6.83 -11.72 24.10
N ALA A 782 6.59 -12.84 24.77
CA ALA A 782 6.15 -12.88 26.16
C ALA A 782 7.21 -12.29 27.11
N LEU A 783 8.48 -12.63 26.91
CA LEU A 783 9.61 -12.10 27.67
C LEU A 783 9.69 -10.58 27.49
N ALA A 784 9.57 -10.09 26.25
CA ALA A 784 9.56 -8.65 25.97
C ALA A 784 8.41 -7.94 26.72
N ALA A 785 7.18 -8.46 26.64
CA ALA A 785 6.03 -7.89 27.34
C ALA A 785 6.23 -7.88 28.87
N VAL A 786 6.79 -8.95 29.45
CA VAL A 786 7.11 -9.04 30.88
C VAL A 786 8.18 -8.03 31.29
N ILE A 787 9.28 -7.91 30.53
CA ILE A 787 10.35 -6.94 30.79
C ILE A 787 9.78 -5.52 30.79
N ILE A 788 8.95 -5.19 29.80
CA ILE A 788 8.35 -3.86 29.67
C ILE A 788 7.39 -3.56 30.82
N ALA A 789 6.57 -4.54 31.21
CA ALA A 789 5.69 -4.42 32.38
C ALA A 789 6.49 -4.23 33.67
N LEU A 790 7.57 -5.02 33.86
CA LEU A 790 8.48 -4.91 35.00
C LEU A 790 9.14 -3.54 35.08
N LEU A 791 9.71 -3.05 33.97
CA LEU A 791 10.33 -1.72 33.92
C LEU A 791 9.33 -0.63 34.31
N THR A 792 8.11 -0.71 33.78
CA THR A 792 7.04 0.25 34.08
C THR A 792 6.65 0.25 35.57
N VAL A 793 6.52 -0.93 36.18
CA VAL A 793 6.17 -1.06 37.61
C VAL A 793 7.35 -0.72 38.52
N ALA A 794 8.57 -1.12 38.15
CA ALA A 794 9.78 -0.89 38.93
C ALA A 794 10.08 0.60 39.08
N ILE A 795 9.98 1.39 38.01
CA ILE A 795 10.20 2.84 38.07
C ILE A 795 9.29 3.52 39.12
N GLN A 796 8.03 3.09 39.24
CA GLN A 796 7.11 3.64 40.24
C GLN A 796 7.33 3.08 41.64
N SER A 797 7.54 1.76 41.72
CA SER A 797 7.72 1.07 43.00
C SER A 797 8.98 1.53 43.72
N VAL A 798 10.08 1.75 42.97
CA VAL A 798 11.33 2.28 43.52
C VAL A 798 11.14 3.71 44.02
N ARG A 799 10.47 4.59 43.25
CA ARG A 799 10.16 5.95 43.72
C ARG A 799 9.34 5.95 45.01
N ALA A 800 8.34 5.07 45.12
CA ALA A 800 7.52 4.94 46.31
C ALA A 800 8.29 4.35 47.50
N ALA A 801 9.11 3.34 47.25
CA ALA A 801 9.92 2.69 48.27
C ALA A 801 11.07 3.59 48.76
N LEU A 802 11.51 4.58 47.99
CA LEU A 802 12.48 5.60 48.42
C LEU A 802 11.85 6.75 49.21
N ALA A 803 10.51 6.88 49.22
CA ALA A 803 9.83 7.94 49.95
C ALA A 803 10.04 7.85 51.47
N ASP A 804 10.08 9.02 52.12
CA ASP A 804 10.30 9.16 53.56
C ASP A 804 9.15 8.50 54.38
N PRO A 805 9.43 7.49 55.21
CA PRO A 805 8.42 6.83 56.03
C PRO A 805 7.73 7.78 57.02
N VAL A 806 8.46 8.78 57.52
CA VAL A 806 7.97 9.73 58.53
C VAL A 806 6.88 10.63 57.94
N LYS A 807 7.04 11.06 56.69
CA LYS A 807 6.00 11.79 55.95
C LYS A 807 4.79 10.92 55.61
N SER A 808 5.00 9.63 55.38
CA SER A 808 3.96 8.67 54.97
C SER A 808 3.05 8.23 56.12
N LEU A 809 3.55 8.27 57.36
CA LEU A 809 2.79 7.94 58.57
C LEU A 809 2.08 9.15 59.19
N ARG A 810 2.59 10.37 58.96
CA ARG A 810 2.07 11.63 59.53
C ARG A 810 1.02 12.34 58.65
N SER A 811 0.79 11.88 57.42
CA SER A 811 -0.22 12.46 56.51
C SER A 811 -1.63 12.01 56.89
N GLU A 812 -2.45 12.95 57.39
CA GLU A 812 -3.92 12.91 57.44
C GLU A 812 -4.54 13.76 56.32
#